data_AF-A0A942MH76-F1
#
_entry.id   AF-A0A942MH76-F1
#
_cell.length_a   1.000
_cell.length_b   1.000
_cell.length_c   1.000
_cell.angle_alpha   90.00
_cell.angle_beta   90.00
_cell.angle_gamma   90.00
#
_symmetry.space_group_name_H-M   'P 1'
#
loop_
_entity.id
_entity.type
_entity.pdbx_description
1 polymer ?
#
loop_
_entity_poly.entity_id
_entity_poly.type
_entity_poly.pdbx_seq_one_letter_code
_entity_poly.pdbx_strand_id
1 'polypeptide(L)'
;MLEIKPGIHSNLSFSVIDEEEGAIIKLFSKLWLVTFFRKTTFKNSNYTVAFGKPSSELKKIFHFEREVLILFNPYLKYDTRCLDFVDKIMSDFHNRLDKLCIIIVSKDLQINSQIQRMALQEPESRIIIPFNYTELRLAKDTNIIINRFKDYFHNRDLYAFESPLKSDTYFFGRLQLIQHLYDRYKTGENSGLFGLRKIGKTSVLYALMRHLNLRDEPSIFFDCQEPSFHQRRWFEVLQFIIINMVEKFAIKSTKIIALSKVYDEKDASRYFEEDIKSIYVILKKKRILILFDEIENITFDISPSEHWKSDKDFIFFWQTLRSIFQKNRDNFSFIVAGVNPKLFETATIQGLDNPIYRIVSPSYLNLFNISQVREMVTSIGYYMGLEFDEEIFTYLTEDYGGHPFLVRHICSCLHKSLPKNRPVQVTKFKYKVEKNNLDNSIKDYIELILNVLKNWYPDEYELLQYLAIGDIDTFQEFAQISHSFIEHLEGYGLVTQEQNTFHFRIKSVEKYLVEVAEVNKKFENKKDKWKEITVRRNLFETDLRDLVRLKLKLTYGPIEARKKFLDVISPTSRKEKLSQLSLDKIFENKSEKYLEDLRKVVSRNWQDFCKIFGDKSDFEQYMRYVNSSRIDAHAEDIDKHQMALLLIALDWLHEKVKLYI
;
A
#
# COMPACT_ATOMS: atom_id res chain seq x y z
N MET A 1 -0.57 -16.85 36.47
CA MET A 1 0.45 -15.78 36.34
C MET A 1 0.48 -14.99 37.64
N LEU A 2 1.65 -14.68 38.18
CA LEU A 2 1.78 -13.80 39.36
C LEU A 2 1.21 -12.42 39.03
N GLU A 3 0.35 -11.91 39.90
CA GLU A 3 -0.28 -10.60 39.75
C GLU A 3 0.78 -9.49 39.85
N ILE A 4 0.94 -8.69 38.80
CA ILE A 4 1.93 -7.60 38.79
C ILE A 4 1.33 -6.42 39.55
N LYS A 5 1.86 -6.18 40.76
CA LYS A 5 1.46 -5.05 41.59
C LYS A 5 2.21 -3.77 41.17
N PRO A 6 1.54 -2.60 41.14
CA PRO A 6 2.21 -1.32 40.98
C PRO A 6 3.27 -1.10 42.06
N GLY A 7 4.29 -0.31 41.75
CA GLY A 7 5.33 0.04 42.71
C GLY A 7 6.64 0.42 42.03
N ILE A 8 7.70 0.50 42.82
CA ILE A 8 9.07 0.72 42.33
C ILE A 8 9.89 -0.50 42.72
N HIS A 9 10.63 -1.05 41.75
CA HIS A 9 11.50 -2.19 42.02
C HIS A 9 12.55 -1.82 43.09
N SER A 10 12.76 -2.69 44.08
CA SER A 10 13.57 -2.42 45.29
C SER A 10 15.00 -1.96 45.01
N ASN A 11 15.56 -2.37 43.88
CA ASN A 11 16.95 -2.11 43.49
C ASN A 11 17.15 -0.72 42.86
N LEU A 12 16.11 0.11 42.76
CA LEU A 12 16.18 1.42 42.13
C LEU A 12 16.35 2.53 43.18
N SER A 13 17.39 3.35 43.01
CA SER A 13 17.67 4.51 43.88
C SER A 13 17.31 5.83 43.20
N PHE A 14 16.52 6.66 43.87
CA PHE A 14 16.16 8.01 43.41
C PHE A 14 17.32 9.01 43.44
N SER A 15 18.49 8.64 44.00
CA SER A 15 19.67 9.52 44.06
C SER A 15 20.21 9.94 42.69
N VAL A 16 19.76 9.30 41.60
CA VAL A 16 20.28 9.46 40.24
C VAL A 16 19.36 10.33 39.35
N ILE A 17 18.23 10.81 39.88
CA ILE A 17 17.21 11.55 39.13
C ILE A 17 16.80 12.84 39.86
N ASP A 18 16.36 13.82 39.08
CA ASP A 18 15.97 15.13 39.63
C ASP A 18 14.70 15.01 40.48
N GLU A 19 14.54 15.82 41.52
CA GLU A 19 13.43 15.72 42.48
C GLU A 19 12.05 15.81 41.80
N GLU A 20 11.92 16.70 40.81
CA GLU A 20 10.69 16.85 40.02
C GLU A 20 10.34 15.58 39.24
N GLU A 21 11.33 14.97 38.57
CA GLU A 21 11.15 13.72 37.82
C GLU A 21 10.85 12.55 38.77
N GLY A 22 11.50 12.51 39.93
CA GLY A 22 11.26 11.54 40.98
C GLY A 22 9.83 11.58 41.52
N ALA A 23 9.25 12.77 41.70
CA ALA A 23 7.85 12.92 42.09
C ALA A 23 6.89 12.37 41.02
N ILE A 24 7.18 12.64 39.74
CA ILE A 24 6.38 12.13 38.62
C ILE A 24 6.51 10.60 38.50
N ILE A 25 7.71 10.03 38.67
CA ILE A 25 7.92 8.58 38.68
C ILE A 25 7.13 7.92 39.82
N LYS A 26 7.06 8.54 41.00
CA LYS A 26 6.22 8.07 42.12
C LYS A 26 4.72 8.13 41.83
N LEU A 27 4.27 9.06 40.97
CA LEU A 27 2.88 9.08 40.51
C LEU A 27 2.62 7.92 39.54
N PHE A 28 3.49 7.72 38.54
CA PHE A 28 3.39 6.59 37.62
C PHE A 28 3.47 5.24 38.36
N SER A 29 4.28 5.11 39.41
CA SER A 29 4.41 3.86 40.16
C SER A 29 3.15 3.43 40.91
N LYS A 30 2.14 4.31 41.04
CA LYS A 30 0.82 3.92 41.55
C LYS A 30 0.03 3.07 40.55
N LEU A 31 0.32 3.19 39.26
CA LEU A 31 -0.32 2.41 38.19
C LEU A 31 0.61 1.38 37.54
N TRP A 32 1.91 1.65 37.54
CA TRP A 32 2.95 0.85 36.88
C TRP A 32 3.90 0.25 37.91
N LEU A 33 4.50 -0.89 37.60
CA LEU A 33 5.72 -1.33 38.27
C LEU A 33 6.92 -0.72 37.55
N VAL A 34 7.57 0.28 38.16
CA VAL A 34 8.77 0.91 37.61
C VAL A 34 9.96 -0.03 37.82
N THR A 35 10.51 -0.57 36.73
CA THR A 35 11.56 -1.60 36.75
C THR A 35 12.93 -1.06 36.36
N PHE A 36 13.00 0.16 35.86
CA PHE A 36 14.25 0.80 35.46
C PHE A 36 14.06 2.32 35.39
N PHE A 37 15.08 3.07 35.79
CA PHE A 37 15.26 4.45 35.33
C PHE A 37 16.74 4.86 35.36
N ARG A 38 17.12 5.79 34.48
CA ARG A 38 18.46 6.40 34.48
C ARG A 38 18.45 7.78 33.82
N LYS A 39 19.42 8.61 34.17
CA LYS A 39 19.79 9.81 33.42
C LYS A 39 20.84 9.45 32.36
N THR A 40 20.73 9.98 31.16
CA THR A 40 21.62 9.67 30.03
C THR A 40 21.76 10.89 29.12
N THR A 41 22.97 11.07 28.59
CA THR A 41 23.27 12.10 27.60
C THR A 41 23.21 11.52 26.18
N PHE A 42 22.52 12.21 25.28
CA PHE A 42 22.45 11.88 23.86
C PHE A 42 22.56 13.16 23.03
N LYS A 43 23.49 13.20 22.06
CA LYS A 43 23.77 14.38 21.19
C LYS A 43 23.83 15.70 22.00
N ASN A 44 24.60 15.71 23.09
CA ASN A 44 24.79 16.84 24.02
C ASN A 44 23.55 17.28 24.81
N SER A 45 22.47 16.49 24.78
CA SER A 45 21.25 16.73 25.57
C SER A 45 21.09 15.69 26.67
N ASN A 46 20.62 16.10 27.85
CA ASN A 46 20.41 15.20 28.98
C ASN A 46 18.92 14.83 29.08
N TYR A 47 18.67 13.53 29.18
CA TYR A 47 17.34 12.97 29.30
C TYR A 47 17.28 12.00 30.47
N THR A 48 16.13 11.92 31.13
CA THR A 48 15.84 10.82 32.05
C THR A 48 14.91 9.84 31.34
N VAL A 49 15.20 8.55 31.46
CA VAL A 49 14.36 7.47 30.92
C VAL A 49 13.92 6.57 32.07
N ALA A 50 12.67 6.12 32.05
CA ALA A 50 12.13 5.13 32.97
C ALA A 50 11.31 4.09 32.21
N PHE A 51 11.28 2.85 32.68
CA PHE A 51 10.45 1.80 32.10
C PHE A 51 9.35 1.40 33.09
N GLY A 52 8.11 1.46 32.62
CA GLY A 52 6.93 1.08 33.39
C GLY A 52 6.40 -0.27 32.91
N LYS A 53 6.44 -1.29 33.77
CA LYS A 53 5.73 -2.55 33.53
C LYS A 53 4.25 -2.38 33.92
N PRO A 54 3.30 -2.69 33.03
CA PRO A 54 1.88 -2.46 33.30
C PRO A 54 1.39 -3.34 34.45
N SER A 55 0.62 -2.75 35.36
CA SER A 55 -0.10 -3.50 36.40
C SER A 55 -1.25 -4.30 35.81
N SER A 56 -1.80 -5.24 36.59
CA SER A 56 -2.97 -6.03 36.18
C SER A 56 -4.17 -5.18 35.75
N GLU A 57 -4.35 -3.99 36.33
CA GLU A 57 -5.39 -3.05 35.95
C GLU A 57 -5.13 -2.47 34.54
N LEU A 58 -3.94 -1.93 34.31
CA LEU A 58 -3.57 -1.38 33.00
C LEU A 58 -3.57 -2.44 31.90
N LYS A 59 -3.17 -3.68 32.22
CA LYS A 59 -3.28 -4.81 31.30
C LYS A 59 -4.71 -5.08 30.88
N LYS A 60 -5.68 -4.97 31.80
CA LYS A 60 -7.10 -5.16 31.47
C LYS A 60 -7.67 -4.02 30.62
N ILE A 61 -7.20 -2.79 30.85
CA ILE A 61 -7.75 -1.61 30.15
C ILE A 61 -7.11 -1.44 28.76
N PHE A 62 -5.80 -1.66 28.64
CA PHE A 62 -5.00 -1.29 27.47
C PHE A 62 -4.24 -2.46 26.85
N HIS A 63 -4.32 -3.67 27.42
CA HIS A 63 -3.68 -4.89 26.91
C HIS A 63 -2.16 -4.81 26.71
N PHE A 64 -1.48 -3.98 27.50
CA PHE A 64 -0.02 -3.92 27.47
C PHE A 64 0.63 -5.25 27.90
N GLU A 65 1.43 -5.84 27.03
CA GLU A 65 2.21 -7.04 27.37
C GLU A 65 3.62 -6.71 27.84
N ARG A 66 4.20 -5.65 27.28
CA ARG A 66 5.59 -5.23 27.48
C ARG A 66 5.68 -3.97 28.34
N GLU A 67 6.91 -3.58 28.69
CA GLU A 67 7.14 -2.35 29.45
C GLU A 67 7.02 -1.13 28.54
N VAL A 68 6.40 -0.05 29.01
CA VAL A 68 6.29 1.20 28.27
C VAL A 68 7.46 2.11 28.61
N LEU A 69 8.09 2.69 27.59
CA LEU A 69 9.13 3.70 27.74
C LEU A 69 8.51 5.02 28.21
N ILE A 70 9.08 5.60 29.26
CA ILE A 70 8.77 6.94 29.75
C ILE A 70 10.02 7.80 29.55
N LEU A 71 9.96 8.74 28.61
CA LEU A 71 11.02 9.69 28.34
C LEU A 71 10.70 11.03 28.98
N PHE A 72 11.61 11.51 29.82
CA PHE A 72 11.56 12.84 30.42
C PHE A 72 12.41 13.79 29.58
N ASN A 73 11.74 14.78 28.99
CA ASN A 73 12.34 15.88 28.25
C ASN A 73 12.33 17.15 29.12
N PRO A 74 13.47 17.53 29.72
CA PRO A 74 13.53 18.65 30.66
C PRO A 74 13.56 20.02 29.98
N TYR A 75 13.50 20.10 28.65
CA TYR A 75 13.60 21.35 27.90
C TYR A 75 12.25 22.07 27.79
N LEU A 76 12.28 23.41 27.87
CA LEU A 76 11.07 24.27 27.80
C LEU A 76 10.41 24.29 26.41
N LYS A 77 11.17 23.91 25.37
CA LYS A 77 10.67 23.75 24.01
C LYS A 77 10.93 22.32 23.58
N TYR A 78 9.88 21.65 23.10
CA TYR A 78 9.98 20.33 22.52
C TYR A 78 10.66 20.41 21.14
N ASP A 79 11.46 19.38 20.86
CA ASP A 79 12.17 19.19 19.61
C ASP A 79 12.10 17.72 19.23
N THR A 80 11.81 17.44 17.96
CA THR A 80 11.71 16.08 17.42
C THR A 80 13.04 15.32 17.50
N ARG A 81 14.18 15.99 17.70
CA ARG A 81 15.49 15.35 17.97
C ARG A 81 15.48 14.38 19.16
N CYS A 82 14.55 14.53 20.11
CA CYS A 82 14.42 13.55 21.19
C CYS A 82 13.88 12.19 20.71
N LEU A 83 13.21 12.14 19.56
CA LEU A 83 12.70 10.89 18.95
C LEU A 83 13.85 10.03 18.40
N ASP A 84 14.94 10.63 17.92
CA ASP A 84 16.17 9.88 17.59
C ASP A 84 16.69 9.09 18.81
N PHE A 85 16.56 9.68 20.00
CA PHE A 85 16.95 9.03 21.25
C PHE A 85 15.97 7.93 21.63
N VAL A 86 14.66 8.15 21.43
CA VAL A 86 13.64 7.09 21.56
C VAL A 86 14.00 5.90 20.66
N ASP A 87 14.28 6.12 19.37
CA ASP A 87 14.62 5.06 18.44
C ASP A 87 15.85 4.26 18.87
N LYS A 88 16.88 4.95 19.37
CA LYS A 88 18.05 4.29 19.96
C LYS A 88 17.67 3.38 21.14
N ILE A 89 16.91 3.90 22.10
CA ILE A 89 16.49 3.13 23.29
C ILE A 89 15.60 1.96 22.89
N MET A 90 14.69 2.16 21.95
CA MET A 90 13.81 1.11 21.43
C MET A 90 14.59 -0.01 20.75
N SER A 91 15.69 0.32 20.05
CA SER A 91 16.60 -0.66 19.47
C SER A 91 17.38 -1.43 20.55
N ASP A 92 18.00 -0.71 21.48
CA ASP A 92 18.79 -1.28 22.59
C ASP A 92 17.95 -2.24 23.47
N PHE A 93 16.65 -1.96 23.63
CA PHE A 93 15.73 -2.71 24.50
C PHE A 93 14.54 -3.33 23.74
N HIS A 94 14.71 -3.68 22.46
CA HIS A 94 13.64 -4.16 21.56
C HIS A 94 12.83 -5.36 22.08
N ASN A 95 13.42 -6.22 22.91
CA ASN A 95 12.74 -7.38 23.52
C ASN A 95 11.98 -7.05 24.81
N ARG A 96 12.25 -5.89 25.41
CA ARG A 96 11.70 -5.48 26.70
C ARG A 96 10.59 -4.44 26.57
N LEU A 97 10.76 -3.49 25.64
CA LEU A 97 9.87 -2.35 25.48
C LEU A 97 8.71 -2.62 24.51
N ASP A 98 7.60 -1.94 24.77
CA ASP A 98 6.43 -1.84 23.91
C ASP A 98 6.77 -1.08 22.62
N LYS A 99 6.51 -1.69 21.47
CA LYS A 99 6.91 -1.15 20.17
C LYS A 99 6.04 0.02 19.70
N LEU A 100 4.77 0.04 20.11
CA LEU A 100 3.75 0.92 19.56
C LEU A 100 3.54 2.16 20.41
N CYS A 101 3.70 2.06 21.72
CA CYS A 101 3.37 3.14 22.65
C CYS A 101 4.56 3.58 23.50
N ILE A 102 4.74 4.90 23.60
CA ILE A 102 5.68 5.54 24.51
C ILE A 102 5.00 6.69 25.26
N ILE A 103 5.54 7.05 26.41
CA ILE A 103 5.18 8.24 27.17
C ILE A 103 6.29 9.27 27.00
N ILE A 104 5.93 10.51 26.67
CA ILE A 104 6.85 11.66 26.73
C ILE A 104 6.35 12.64 27.78
N VAL A 105 7.15 12.88 28.81
CA VAL A 105 6.90 13.91 29.81
C VAL A 105 7.80 15.11 29.48
N SER A 106 7.23 16.26 29.13
CA SER A 106 7.98 17.44 28.67
C SER A 106 7.69 18.68 29.52
N LYS A 107 8.70 19.54 29.72
CA LYS A 107 8.46 20.87 30.32
C LYS A 107 7.75 21.85 29.36
N ASP A 108 7.71 21.54 28.06
CA ASP A 108 6.96 22.33 27.08
C ASP A 108 5.45 22.25 27.35
N LEU A 109 4.82 23.40 27.56
CA LEU A 109 3.38 23.53 27.83
C LEU A 109 2.52 23.18 26.60
N GLN A 110 3.11 23.20 25.40
CA GLN A 110 2.45 22.91 24.13
C GLN A 110 2.69 21.47 23.65
N ILE A 111 3.25 20.59 24.48
CA ILE A 111 3.59 19.21 24.06
C ILE A 111 2.38 18.46 23.48
N ASN A 112 1.19 18.61 24.06
CA ASN A 112 -0.01 17.92 23.59
C ASN A 112 -0.39 18.32 22.16
N SER A 113 -0.40 19.62 21.85
CA SER A 113 -0.78 20.14 20.53
C SER A 113 0.30 19.82 19.48
N GLN A 114 1.58 19.80 19.88
CA GLN A 114 2.68 19.42 19.00
C GLN A 114 2.63 17.94 18.64
N ILE A 115 2.41 17.05 19.61
CA ILE A 115 2.27 15.61 19.35
C ILE A 115 1.03 15.30 18.51
N GLN A 116 -0.10 15.97 18.75
CA GLN A 116 -1.30 15.81 17.92
C GLN A 116 -1.04 16.23 16.46
N ARG A 117 -0.36 17.36 16.24
CA ARG A 117 0.02 17.81 14.90
C ARG A 117 0.95 16.83 14.20
N MET A 118 1.94 16.31 14.93
CA MET A 118 2.85 15.28 14.42
C MET A 118 2.10 14.00 14.05
N ALA A 119 1.17 13.54 14.89
CA ALA A 119 0.38 12.33 14.63
C ALA A 119 -0.51 12.45 13.38
N LEU A 120 -1.00 13.67 13.08
CA LEU A 120 -1.75 13.98 11.85
C LEU A 120 -0.84 14.03 10.62
N GLN A 121 0.39 14.54 10.76
CA GLN A 121 1.37 14.63 9.67
C GLN A 121 2.02 13.28 9.36
N GLU A 122 2.23 12.45 10.38
CA GLU A 122 2.87 11.14 10.28
C GLU A 122 1.96 10.06 10.89
N PRO A 123 0.95 9.56 10.14
CA PRO A 123 0.03 8.51 10.59
C PRO A 123 0.69 7.18 10.99
N GLU A 124 1.93 6.94 10.56
CA GLU A 124 2.68 5.72 10.88
C GLU A 124 3.58 5.85 12.13
N SER A 125 3.61 7.04 12.75
CA SER A 125 4.41 7.26 13.97
C SER A 125 3.91 6.40 15.14
N ARG A 126 4.80 6.13 16.10
CA ARG A 126 4.42 5.51 17.38
C ARG A 126 3.35 6.35 18.08
N ILE A 127 2.53 5.69 18.88
CA ILE A 127 1.59 6.37 19.76
C ILE A 127 2.41 7.01 20.88
N ILE A 128 2.48 8.33 20.85
CA ILE A 128 3.11 9.12 21.90
C ILE A 128 2.01 9.61 22.83
N ILE A 129 2.12 9.27 24.10
CA ILE A 129 1.26 9.79 25.16
C ILE A 129 1.99 10.97 25.81
N PRO A 130 1.67 12.22 25.43
CA PRO A 130 2.35 13.38 25.96
C PRO A 130 1.81 13.71 27.35
N PHE A 131 2.71 14.11 28.23
CA PHE A 131 2.37 14.80 29.47
C PHE A 131 3.25 16.02 29.69
N ASN A 132 2.70 17.00 30.40
CA ASN A 132 3.48 18.12 30.91
C ASN A 132 3.94 17.88 32.36
N TYR A 133 5.13 18.38 32.72
CA TYR A 133 5.63 18.26 34.10
C TYR A 133 4.67 18.87 35.13
N THR A 134 4.17 20.08 34.86
CA THR A 134 3.29 20.81 35.76
C THR A 134 1.97 20.09 35.94
N GLU A 135 1.42 19.50 34.86
CA GLU A 135 0.13 18.78 34.93
C GLU A 135 0.23 17.53 35.81
N LEU A 136 1.34 16.78 35.71
CA LEU A 136 1.54 15.57 36.50
C LEU A 136 1.89 15.89 37.95
N ARG A 137 2.60 16.98 38.23
CA ARG A 137 2.92 17.39 39.60
C ARG A 137 1.69 17.89 40.37
N LEU A 138 0.76 18.54 39.69
CA LEU A 138 -0.49 19.04 40.27
C LEU A 138 -1.59 17.96 40.34
N ALA A 139 -1.37 16.79 39.74
CA ALA A 139 -2.34 15.71 39.71
C ALA A 139 -2.62 15.17 41.12
N LYS A 140 -3.90 15.16 41.50
CA LYS A 140 -4.36 14.63 42.80
C LYS A 140 -4.51 13.10 42.78
N ASP A 141 -4.80 12.54 41.62
CA ASP A 141 -5.00 11.11 41.42
C ASP A 141 -4.34 10.62 40.12
N THR A 142 -4.46 9.32 39.88
CA THR A 142 -3.92 8.65 38.69
C THR A 142 -4.89 8.67 37.49
N ASN A 143 -6.10 9.22 37.65
CA ASN A 143 -7.12 9.23 36.58
C ASN A 143 -6.68 10.08 35.39
N ILE A 144 -5.90 11.14 35.63
CA ILE A 144 -5.31 11.95 34.56
C ILE A 144 -4.49 11.11 33.58
N ILE A 145 -3.75 10.11 34.10
CA ILE A 145 -2.93 9.21 33.27
C ILE A 145 -3.86 8.32 32.45
N ILE A 146 -4.80 7.63 33.09
CA ILE A 146 -5.73 6.71 32.43
C ILE A 146 -6.54 7.42 31.34
N ASN A 147 -7.05 8.62 31.63
CA ASN A 147 -7.83 9.41 30.67
C ASN A 147 -6.97 9.86 29.48
N ARG A 148 -5.72 10.30 29.73
CA ARG A 148 -4.79 10.68 28.65
C ARG A 148 -4.49 9.49 27.72
N PHE A 149 -4.33 8.29 28.25
CA PHE A 149 -4.17 7.09 27.42
C PHE A 149 -5.41 6.85 26.54
N LYS A 150 -6.62 6.92 27.12
CA LYS A 150 -7.88 6.75 26.38
C LYS A 150 -8.03 7.77 25.24
N ASP A 151 -7.66 9.03 25.48
CA ASP A 151 -7.76 10.10 24.48
C ASP A 151 -6.86 9.86 23.27
N TYR A 152 -5.69 9.24 23.45
CA TYR A 152 -4.73 9.04 22.37
C TYR A 152 -4.88 7.69 21.67
N PHE A 153 -5.40 6.68 22.35
CA PHE A 153 -5.61 5.34 21.81
C PHE A 153 -6.85 5.29 20.89
N HIS A 154 -7.97 5.88 21.31
CA HIS A 154 -9.24 5.67 20.62
C HIS A 154 -9.48 6.58 19.40
N ASN A 155 -8.66 7.61 19.20
CA ASN A 155 -8.89 8.64 18.20
C ASN A 155 -8.19 8.39 16.85
N ARG A 156 -7.39 7.32 16.72
CA ARG A 156 -6.61 7.03 15.51
C ARG A 156 -6.93 5.65 14.97
N ASP A 157 -7.23 5.59 13.67
CA ASP A 157 -7.30 4.31 12.94
C ASP A 157 -5.87 3.87 12.59
N LEU A 158 -5.35 2.92 13.37
CA LEU A 158 -4.01 2.36 13.21
C LEU A 158 -3.95 1.24 12.17
N TYR A 159 -5.09 0.83 11.60
CA TYR A 159 -5.12 -0.11 10.48
C TYR A 159 -4.93 0.60 9.13
N ALA A 160 -5.46 1.82 9.00
CA ALA A 160 -5.52 2.62 7.77
C ALA A 160 -4.15 3.18 7.29
N PHE A 161 -3.21 2.31 6.95
CA PHE A 161 -1.95 2.70 6.30
C PHE A 161 -1.92 2.24 4.85
N GLU A 162 -1.70 3.17 3.92
CA GLU A 162 -1.65 2.90 2.48
C GLU A 162 -0.23 2.88 1.91
N SER A 163 0.71 3.49 2.63
CA SER A 163 2.11 3.65 2.27
C SER A 163 2.98 2.49 2.80
N PRO A 164 4.17 2.25 2.20
CA PRO A 164 5.12 1.29 2.74
C PRO A 164 5.61 1.68 4.14
N LEU A 165 5.68 0.70 5.04
CA LEU A 165 6.08 0.91 6.42
C LEU A 165 7.57 1.26 6.52
N LYS A 166 7.85 2.50 6.93
CA LYS A 166 9.22 3.01 7.09
C LYS A 166 9.86 2.69 8.45
N SER A 167 9.08 2.17 9.40
CA SER A 167 9.55 1.79 10.74
C SER A 167 9.18 0.34 11.09
N ASP A 168 9.88 -0.24 12.07
CA ASP A 168 9.60 -1.59 12.58
C ASP A 168 8.34 -1.66 13.47
N THR A 169 7.75 -0.50 13.78
CA THR A 169 6.63 -0.32 14.70
C THR A 169 5.44 -1.21 14.33
N TYR A 170 5.01 -1.16 13.07
CA TYR A 170 3.85 -1.90 12.54
C TYR A 170 4.25 -3.03 11.60
N PHE A 171 5.50 -3.50 11.69
CA PHE A 171 6.05 -4.53 10.83
C PHE A 171 5.93 -5.91 11.47
N PHE A 172 5.09 -6.78 10.89
CA PHE A 172 4.71 -8.07 11.47
C PHE A 172 5.15 -9.25 10.59
N GLY A 173 5.38 -10.43 11.18
CA GLY A 173 5.49 -11.72 10.48
C GLY A 173 6.67 -11.95 9.53
N ARG A 174 7.46 -10.92 9.17
CA ARG A 174 8.50 -11.01 8.11
C ARG A 174 9.95 -11.09 8.62
N LEU A 175 10.16 -11.30 9.91
CA LEU A 175 11.51 -11.30 10.50
C LEU A 175 12.43 -12.38 9.91
N GLN A 176 11.91 -13.59 9.69
CA GLN A 176 12.67 -14.69 9.08
C GLN A 176 13.12 -14.36 7.65
N LEU A 177 12.27 -13.69 6.86
CA LEU A 177 12.64 -13.25 5.51
C LEU A 177 13.76 -12.20 5.55
N ILE A 178 13.71 -11.24 6.48
CA ILE A 178 14.78 -10.26 6.63
C ILE A 178 16.09 -10.96 6.95
N GLN A 179 16.08 -11.92 7.87
CA GLN A 179 17.25 -12.72 8.21
C GLN A 179 17.78 -13.49 6.99
N HIS A 180 16.90 -14.14 6.23
CA HIS A 180 17.27 -14.83 5.02
C HIS A 180 17.94 -13.92 3.96
N LEU A 181 17.35 -12.75 3.67
CA LEU A 181 17.92 -11.78 2.74
C LEU A 181 19.26 -11.23 3.24
N TYR A 182 19.37 -11.02 4.55
CA TYR A 182 20.59 -10.59 5.20
C TYR A 182 21.71 -11.62 5.09
N ASP A 183 21.42 -12.90 5.33
CA ASP A 183 22.39 -13.99 5.26
C ASP A 183 22.92 -14.16 3.83
N ARG A 184 22.04 -14.07 2.81
CA ARG A 184 22.45 -14.05 1.39
C ARG A 184 23.36 -12.88 1.06
N TYR A 185 23.01 -11.67 1.51
CA TYR A 185 23.89 -10.51 1.36
C TYR A 185 25.27 -10.76 2.00
N LYS A 186 25.32 -11.43 3.16
CA LYS A 186 26.56 -11.78 3.84
C LYS A 186 27.41 -12.79 3.09
N THR A 187 26.82 -13.79 2.47
CA THR A 187 27.54 -14.74 1.60
C THR A 187 27.91 -14.15 0.25
N GLY A 188 27.42 -12.96 -0.08
CA GLY A 188 27.71 -12.26 -1.34
C GLY A 188 26.79 -12.68 -2.47
N GLU A 189 25.65 -13.30 -2.15
CA GLU A 189 24.64 -13.71 -3.10
C GLU A 189 23.68 -12.56 -3.44
N ASN A 190 23.17 -12.56 -4.66
CA ASN A 190 22.09 -11.67 -5.09
C ASN A 190 20.74 -12.30 -4.76
N SER A 191 19.71 -11.47 -4.57
CA SER A 191 18.37 -11.94 -4.21
C SER A 191 17.27 -11.28 -5.05
N GLY A 192 16.13 -11.94 -5.14
CA GLY A 192 14.95 -11.48 -5.88
C GLY A 192 13.74 -11.59 -4.97
N LEU A 193 13.04 -10.49 -4.74
CA LEU A 193 11.88 -10.40 -3.85
C LEU A 193 10.64 -10.02 -4.66
N PHE A 194 9.81 -11.02 -4.97
CA PHE A 194 8.62 -10.87 -5.77
C PHE A 194 7.34 -11.05 -4.96
N GLY A 195 6.21 -10.62 -5.50
CA GLY A 195 4.94 -10.75 -4.81
C GLY A 195 3.89 -9.76 -5.29
N LEU A 196 2.64 -10.01 -4.91
CA LEU A 196 1.49 -9.19 -5.30
C LEU A 196 1.63 -7.70 -4.95
N ARG A 197 0.80 -6.87 -5.58
CA ARG A 197 0.72 -5.44 -5.24
C ARG A 197 0.25 -5.28 -3.80
N LYS A 198 0.79 -4.28 -3.10
CA LYS A 198 0.48 -3.97 -1.68
C LYS A 198 0.77 -5.08 -0.66
N ILE A 199 1.48 -6.16 -1.03
CA ILE A 199 1.80 -7.26 -0.10
C ILE A 199 2.89 -6.91 0.93
N GLY A 200 3.66 -5.84 0.70
CA GLY A 200 4.64 -5.30 1.64
C GLY A 200 6.11 -5.42 1.24
N LYS A 201 6.44 -5.60 -0.05
CA LYS A 201 7.82 -5.73 -0.56
C LYS A 201 8.72 -4.55 -0.14
N THR A 202 8.35 -3.33 -0.48
CA THR A 202 9.07 -2.09 -0.10
C THR A 202 9.25 -1.98 1.43
N SER A 203 8.26 -2.42 2.21
CA SER A 203 8.36 -2.44 3.68
C SER A 203 9.43 -3.42 4.18
N VAL A 204 9.57 -4.58 3.53
CA VAL A 204 10.64 -5.55 3.80
C VAL A 204 12.01 -4.96 3.44
N LEU A 205 12.12 -4.27 2.30
CA LEU A 205 13.38 -3.63 1.90
C LEU A 205 13.82 -2.55 2.89
N TYR A 206 12.89 -1.69 3.35
CA TYR A 206 13.20 -0.70 4.39
C TYR A 206 13.60 -1.36 5.71
N ALA A 207 12.94 -2.46 6.10
CA ALA A 207 13.33 -3.20 7.31
C ALA A 207 14.73 -3.81 7.20
N LEU A 208 15.09 -4.35 6.04
CA LEU A 208 16.45 -4.85 5.77
C LEU A 208 17.48 -3.71 5.83
N MET A 209 17.18 -2.54 5.26
CA MET A 209 18.07 -1.36 5.36
C MET A 209 18.29 -0.92 6.80
N ARG A 210 17.24 -0.87 7.62
CA ARG A 210 17.37 -0.58 9.06
C ARG A 210 18.28 -1.61 9.75
N HIS A 211 18.08 -2.89 9.44
CA HIS A 211 18.89 -3.98 9.98
C HIS A 211 20.38 -3.88 9.60
N LEU A 212 20.69 -3.44 8.38
CA LEU A 212 22.05 -3.18 7.89
C LEU A 212 22.67 -1.94 8.55
N ASN A 213 21.92 -0.85 8.63
CA ASN A 213 22.37 0.40 9.26
C ASN A 213 22.76 0.20 10.73
N LEU A 214 22.01 -0.62 11.48
CA LEU A 214 22.33 -0.97 12.87
C LEU A 214 23.68 -1.68 13.02
N ARG A 215 24.19 -2.29 11.95
CA ARG A 215 25.49 -2.99 11.90
C ARG A 215 26.57 -2.21 11.14
N ASP A 216 26.29 -0.94 10.82
CA ASP A 216 27.20 -0.08 10.04
C ASP A 216 27.54 -0.69 8.66
N GLU A 217 26.57 -1.37 8.04
CA GLU A 217 26.72 -2.02 6.73
C GLU A 217 26.11 -1.17 5.61
N PRO A 218 26.86 -0.86 4.55
CA PRO A 218 26.42 0.10 3.54
C PRO A 218 25.35 -0.51 2.64
N SER A 219 24.22 0.20 2.52
CA SER A 219 23.14 -0.13 1.60
C SER A 219 22.66 1.11 0.87
N ILE A 220 22.11 0.96 -0.33
CA ILE A 220 21.47 2.02 -1.12
C ILE A 220 20.18 1.50 -1.76
N PHE A 221 19.18 2.35 -1.87
CA PHE A 221 17.85 2.01 -2.35
C PHE A 221 17.48 2.91 -3.53
N PHE A 222 16.95 2.30 -4.57
CA PHE A 222 16.44 2.94 -5.76
C PHE A 222 15.03 2.45 -6.02
N ASP A 223 14.10 3.39 -6.11
CA ASP A 223 12.77 3.14 -6.67
C ASP A 223 12.86 3.31 -8.19
N CYS A 224 12.78 2.20 -8.93
CA CYS A 224 12.88 2.23 -10.38
C CYS A 224 11.66 2.89 -11.03
N GLN A 225 10.57 3.12 -10.31
CA GLN A 225 9.40 3.87 -10.81
C GLN A 225 9.68 5.38 -10.90
N GLU A 226 10.68 5.91 -10.22
CA GLU A 226 10.96 7.34 -10.28
C GLU A 226 11.37 7.76 -11.71
N PRO A 227 10.80 8.84 -12.28
CA PRO A 227 11.22 9.36 -13.59
C PRO A 227 12.70 9.70 -13.63
N SER A 228 13.27 10.10 -12.49
CA SER A 228 14.71 10.28 -12.38
C SER A 228 15.43 8.99 -12.75
N PHE A 229 14.96 7.83 -12.31
CA PHE A 229 15.60 6.55 -12.57
C PHE A 229 15.28 6.01 -13.97
N HIS A 230 14.01 5.73 -14.30
CA HIS A 230 13.67 4.98 -15.51
C HIS A 230 13.77 5.77 -16.82
N GLN A 231 13.82 7.10 -16.80
CA GLN A 231 14.02 7.88 -18.04
C GLN A 231 15.50 7.99 -18.45
N ARG A 232 16.42 7.55 -17.59
CA ARG A 232 17.86 7.56 -17.86
C ARG A 232 18.26 6.37 -18.70
N ARG A 233 19.21 6.58 -19.62
CA ARG A 233 19.87 5.50 -20.36
C ARG A 233 20.70 4.63 -19.42
N TRP A 234 21.02 3.40 -19.83
CA TRP A 234 21.75 2.44 -18.98
C TRP A 234 23.05 3.00 -18.37
N PHE A 235 23.82 3.77 -19.13
CA PHE A 235 25.09 4.38 -18.68
C PHE A 235 24.87 5.54 -17.69
N GLU A 236 23.78 6.29 -17.86
CA GLU A 236 23.38 7.37 -16.95
C GLU A 236 22.86 6.80 -15.64
N VAL A 237 22.16 5.66 -15.67
CA VAL A 237 21.73 4.95 -14.45
C VAL A 237 22.94 4.48 -13.64
N LEU A 238 23.97 3.92 -14.28
CA LEU A 238 25.21 3.54 -13.60
C LEU A 238 25.86 4.74 -12.90
N GLN A 239 25.96 5.88 -13.59
CA GLN A 239 26.48 7.11 -12.98
C GLN A 239 25.59 7.60 -11.82
N PHE A 240 24.27 7.58 -12.02
CA PHE A 240 23.30 8.01 -11.01
C PHE A 240 23.43 7.17 -9.74
N ILE A 241 23.64 5.85 -9.86
CA ILE A 241 23.89 4.98 -8.71
C ILE A 241 25.12 5.44 -7.92
N ILE A 242 26.23 5.73 -8.60
CA ILE A 242 27.48 6.21 -7.95
C ILE A 242 27.27 7.55 -7.26
N ILE A 243 26.62 8.51 -7.93
CA ILE A 243 26.36 9.84 -7.35
C ILE A 243 25.54 9.71 -6.07
N ASN A 244 24.46 8.92 -6.08
CA ASN A 244 23.65 8.72 -4.89
C ASN A 244 24.41 7.99 -3.77
N MET A 245 25.34 7.07 -4.10
CA MET A 245 26.23 6.47 -3.09
C MET A 245 27.16 7.50 -2.46
N VAL A 246 27.77 8.36 -3.29
CA VAL A 246 28.65 9.42 -2.82
C VAL A 246 27.93 10.36 -1.86
N GLU A 247 26.73 10.80 -2.22
CA GLU A 247 25.90 11.67 -1.39
C GLU A 247 25.48 10.97 -0.09
N LYS A 248 24.89 9.77 -0.19
CA LYS A 248 24.40 9.01 0.97
C LYS A 248 25.48 8.70 1.99
N PHE A 249 26.67 8.33 1.53
CA PHE A 249 27.80 7.98 2.40
C PHE A 249 28.74 9.16 2.67
N ALA A 250 28.38 10.37 2.26
CA ALA A 250 29.16 11.60 2.44
C ALA A 250 30.63 11.47 1.99
N ILE A 251 30.86 10.83 0.84
CA ILE A 251 32.19 10.54 0.31
C ILE A 251 32.78 11.82 -0.30
N LYS A 252 33.92 12.27 0.23
CA LYS A 252 34.67 13.43 -0.28
C LYS A 252 35.97 13.01 -0.93
N SER A 253 35.88 12.20 -1.99
CA SER A 253 37.05 11.67 -2.69
C SER A 253 37.08 12.11 -4.15
N THR A 254 38.19 12.73 -4.56
CA THR A 254 38.47 13.08 -5.95
C THR A 254 38.76 11.86 -6.83
N LYS A 255 38.90 10.67 -6.23
CA LYS A 255 39.07 9.41 -6.96
C LYS A 255 37.79 8.93 -7.64
N ILE A 256 36.63 9.47 -7.26
CA ILE A 256 35.35 9.10 -7.86
C ILE A 256 35.19 9.84 -9.20
N ILE A 257 35.21 9.08 -10.27
CA ILE A 257 35.16 9.54 -11.66
C ILE A 257 33.82 10.22 -11.93
N ALA A 258 32.71 9.65 -11.47
CA ALA A 258 31.37 10.21 -11.64
C ALA A 258 31.19 11.64 -11.12
N LEU A 259 32.06 12.11 -10.21
CA LEU A 259 32.06 13.49 -9.70
C LEU A 259 32.74 14.50 -10.63
N SER A 260 33.55 14.02 -11.58
CA SER A 260 34.37 14.87 -12.46
C SER A 260 34.09 14.66 -13.94
N LYS A 261 33.49 13.52 -14.31
CA LYS A 261 33.17 13.14 -15.67
C LYS A 261 31.77 12.56 -15.76
N VAL A 262 31.09 12.86 -16.85
CA VAL A 262 29.83 12.23 -17.24
C VAL A 262 30.12 10.86 -17.84
N TYR A 263 29.33 9.85 -17.49
CA TYR A 263 29.47 8.54 -18.09
C TYR A 263 28.92 8.57 -19.51
N ASP A 264 29.61 7.90 -20.42
CA ASP A 264 29.14 7.67 -21.79
C ASP A 264 29.00 6.18 -22.05
N GLU A 265 28.32 5.83 -23.14
CA GLU A 265 28.03 4.44 -23.50
C GLU A 265 29.29 3.55 -23.61
N LYS A 266 30.44 4.13 -23.99
CA LYS A 266 31.67 3.38 -24.27
C LYS A 266 32.46 3.08 -23.00
N ASP A 267 32.61 4.07 -22.12
CA ASP A 267 33.45 3.97 -20.93
C ASP A 267 32.66 3.70 -19.63
N ALA A 268 31.32 3.77 -19.63
CA ALA A 268 30.51 3.62 -18.41
C ALA A 268 30.78 2.34 -17.63
N SER A 269 30.96 1.20 -18.30
CA SER A 269 31.28 -0.06 -17.60
C SER A 269 32.62 0.01 -16.86
N ARG A 270 33.63 0.67 -17.44
CA ARG A 270 34.94 0.81 -16.81
C ARG A 270 34.89 1.81 -15.66
N TYR A 271 34.26 2.97 -15.89
CA TYR A 271 34.10 3.99 -14.87
C TYR A 271 33.32 3.49 -13.66
N PHE A 272 32.22 2.75 -13.88
CA PHE A 272 31.44 2.15 -12.80
C PHE A 272 32.27 1.15 -11.98
N GLU A 273 33.08 0.32 -12.65
CA GLU A 273 33.97 -0.65 -11.95
C GLU A 273 35.00 0.07 -11.06
N GLU A 274 35.66 1.12 -11.58
CA GLU A 274 36.65 1.91 -10.85
C GLU A 274 36.02 2.68 -9.68
N ASP A 275 34.83 3.24 -9.87
CA ASP A 275 34.10 3.98 -8.84
C ASP A 275 33.60 3.04 -7.72
N ILE A 276 32.98 1.91 -8.05
CA ILE A 276 32.55 0.91 -7.05
C ILE A 276 33.74 0.38 -6.24
N LYS A 277 34.88 0.08 -6.89
CA LYS A 277 36.10 -0.34 -6.19
C LYS A 277 36.59 0.74 -5.23
N SER A 278 36.60 1.99 -5.67
CA SER A 278 37.03 3.13 -4.84
C SER A 278 36.10 3.33 -3.65
N ILE A 279 34.78 3.28 -3.85
CA ILE A 279 33.78 3.38 -2.80
C ILE A 279 33.94 2.22 -1.81
N TYR A 280 34.08 0.98 -2.27
CA TYR A 280 34.28 -0.19 -1.42
C TYR A 280 35.51 -0.03 -0.49
N VAL A 281 36.63 0.47 -1.02
CA VAL A 281 37.84 0.74 -0.22
C VAL A 281 37.59 1.85 0.81
N ILE A 282 36.93 2.95 0.40
CA ILE A 282 36.57 4.07 1.29
C ILE A 282 35.66 3.61 2.43
N LEU A 283 34.72 2.70 2.13
CA LEU A 283 33.80 2.10 3.10
C LEU A 283 34.45 0.93 3.88
N LYS A 284 35.78 0.93 4.02
CA LYS A 284 36.55 -0.04 4.82
C LYS A 284 36.33 -1.49 4.38
N LYS A 285 36.20 -1.72 3.07
CA LYS A 285 35.97 -3.04 2.47
C LYS A 285 34.68 -3.71 2.97
N LYS A 286 33.64 -2.92 3.27
CA LYS A 286 32.31 -3.43 3.54
C LYS A 286 31.53 -3.54 2.23
N ARG A 287 30.99 -4.72 1.94
CA ARG A 287 30.18 -4.99 0.75
C ARG A 287 28.96 -4.06 0.72
N ILE A 288 28.70 -3.45 -0.42
CA ILE A 288 27.58 -2.53 -0.61
C ILE A 288 26.35 -3.30 -1.09
N LEU A 289 25.21 -3.16 -0.42
CA LEU A 289 23.94 -3.71 -0.91
C LEU A 289 23.20 -2.68 -1.77
N ILE A 290 22.90 -3.02 -3.02
CA ILE A 290 22.09 -2.19 -3.92
C ILE A 290 20.69 -2.77 -4.02
N LEU A 291 19.68 -2.00 -3.65
CA LEU A 291 18.27 -2.41 -3.66
C LEU A 291 17.57 -1.70 -4.82
N PHE A 292 16.99 -2.47 -5.74
CA PHE A 292 16.13 -1.97 -6.81
C PHE A 292 14.69 -2.40 -6.52
N ASP A 293 13.79 -1.46 -6.29
CA ASP A 293 12.36 -1.70 -6.11
C ASP A 293 11.58 -1.33 -7.37
N GLU A 294 10.40 -1.93 -7.58
CA GLU A 294 9.57 -1.76 -8.77
C GLU A 294 10.36 -1.94 -10.09
N ILE A 295 11.17 -3.00 -10.15
CA ILE A 295 12.13 -3.29 -11.23
C ILE A 295 11.52 -3.36 -12.63
N GLU A 296 10.22 -3.59 -12.73
CA GLU A 296 9.48 -3.61 -13.99
C GLU A 296 9.70 -2.34 -14.79
N ASN A 297 9.91 -1.21 -14.12
CA ASN A 297 10.12 0.09 -14.76
C ASN A 297 11.43 0.21 -15.54
N ILE A 298 12.35 -0.75 -15.38
CA ILE A 298 13.56 -0.86 -16.21
C ILE A 298 13.71 -2.23 -16.86
N THR A 299 12.64 -3.04 -16.89
CA THR A 299 12.65 -4.40 -17.46
C THR A 299 12.11 -4.38 -18.90
N PHE A 300 12.74 -5.13 -19.80
CA PHE A 300 12.30 -5.29 -21.19
C PHE A 300 10.84 -5.74 -21.31
N ASP A 301 10.18 -5.40 -22.41
CA ASP A 301 8.75 -5.59 -22.73
C ASP A 301 7.74 -4.90 -21.80
N ILE A 302 8.05 -4.73 -20.51
CA ILE A 302 7.10 -4.32 -19.47
C ILE A 302 7.34 -2.90 -18.95
N SER A 303 8.54 -2.35 -19.15
CA SER A 303 8.89 -0.98 -18.77
C SER A 303 8.00 0.06 -19.47
N PRO A 304 7.66 1.18 -18.78
CA PRO A 304 6.98 2.32 -19.39
C PRO A 304 7.92 3.15 -20.29
N SER A 305 9.23 3.08 -20.08
CA SER A 305 10.24 3.76 -20.91
C SER A 305 10.62 2.91 -22.11
N GLU A 306 10.51 3.47 -23.32
CA GLU A 306 10.72 2.75 -24.58
C GLU A 306 12.13 2.16 -24.71
N HIS A 307 13.17 2.88 -24.29
CA HIS A 307 14.56 2.40 -24.38
C HIS A 307 14.85 1.21 -23.45
N TRP A 308 14.16 1.09 -22.32
CA TRP A 308 14.24 -0.11 -21.47
C TRP A 308 13.38 -1.25 -22.01
N LYS A 309 12.21 -0.90 -22.57
CA LYS A 309 11.20 -1.85 -23.06
C LYS A 309 11.66 -2.56 -24.33
N SER A 310 12.17 -1.78 -25.30
CA SER A 310 12.34 -2.18 -26.69
C SER A 310 13.75 -1.93 -27.24
N ASP A 311 14.65 -1.27 -26.51
CA ASP A 311 16.06 -1.16 -26.91
C ASP A 311 16.95 -2.08 -26.06
N LYS A 312 18.27 -1.89 -26.18
CA LYS A 312 19.30 -2.73 -25.54
C LYS A 312 19.74 -2.23 -24.15
N ASP A 313 19.09 -1.21 -23.60
CA ASP A 313 19.50 -0.62 -22.31
C ASP A 313 19.45 -1.64 -21.17
N PHE A 314 18.38 -2.45 -21.10
CA PHE A 314 18.28 -3.55 -20.14
C PHE A 314 19.49 -4.48 -20.24
N ILE A 315 19.84 -4.89 -21.46
CA ILE A 315 20.92 -5.83 -21.73
C ILE A 315 22.25 -5.23 -21.29
N PHE A 316 22.58 -4.01 -21.73
CA PHE A 316 23.86 -3.38 -21.41
C PHE A 316 24.01 -3.08 -19.92
N PHE A 317 22.95 -2.58 -19.26
CA PHE A 317 22.95 -2.35 -17.82
C PHE A 317 23.30 -3.61 -17.03
N TRP A 318 22.58 -4.70 -17.29
CA TRP A 318 22.76 -5.95 -16.55
C TRP A 318 24.02 -6.72 -16.96
N GLN A 319 24.47 -6.60 -18.22
CA GLN A 319 25.78 -7.11 -18.64
C GLN A 319 26.91 -6.44 -17.87
N THR A 320 26.86 -5.11 -17.73
CA THR A 320 27.83 -4.35 -16.93
C THR A 320 27.82 -4.81 -15.47
N LEU A 321 26.65 -4.82 -14.81
CA LEU A 321 26.55 -5.23 -13.41
C LEU A 321 27.03 -6.67 -13.18
N ARG A 322 26.61 -7.63 -14.02
CA ARG A 322 27.03 -9.03 -13.91
C ARG A 322 28.53 -9.20 -14.09
N SER A 323 29.12 -8.57 -15.11
CA SER A 323 30.56 -8.63 -15.39
C SER A 323 31.38 -8.16 -14.19
N ILE A 324 31.00 -7.01 -13.62
CA ILE A 324 31.73 -6.41 -12.51
C ILE A 324 31.53 -7.21 -11.22
N PHE A 325 30.32 -7.70 -10.97
CA PHE A 325 30.00 -8.57 -9.84
C PHE A 325 30.80 -9.87 -9.89
N GLN A 326 30.90 -10.53 -11.05
CA GLN A 326 31.66 -11.77 -11.21
C GLN A 326 33.16 -11.59 -10.94
N LYS A 327 33.73 -10.45 -11.37
CA LYS A 327 35.14 -10.10 -11.11
C LYS A 327 35.39 -9.71 -9.65
N ASN A 328 34.44 -9.04 -9.01
CA ASN A 328 34.61 -8.41 -7.70
C ASN A 328 33.42 -8.67 -6.76
N ARG A 329 33.15 -9.95 -6.44
CA ARG A 329 31.98 -10.39 -5.64
C ARG A 329 31.87 -9.74 -4.25
N ASP A 330 32.98 -9.27 -3.69
CA ASP A 330 33.00 -8.64 -2.37
C ASP A 330 32.62 -7.16 -2.39
N ASN A 331 32.67 -6.50 -3.55
CA ASN A 331 32.43 -5.07 -3.62
C ASN A 331 30.96 -4.72 -3.40
N PHE A 332 30.05 -5.47 -4.03
CA PHE A 332 28.61 -5.24 -3.92
C PHE A 332 27.81 -6.51 -4.17
N SER A 333 26.57 -6.51 -3.67
CA SER A 333 25.49 -7.43 -4.07
C SER A 333 24.25 -6.61 -4.38
N PHE A 334 23.27 -7.21 -5.05
CA PHE A 334 22.00 -6.54 -5.31
C PHE A 334 20.79 -7.38 -4.91
N ILE A 335 19.71 -6.68 -4.57
CA ILE A 335 18.37 -7.24 -4.45
C ILE A 335 17.48 -6.53 -5.46
N VAL A 336 16.78 -7.33 -6.24
CA VAL A 336 15.72 -6.85 -7.12
C VAL A 336 14.38 -7.17 -6.47
N ALA A 337 13.48 -6.20 -6.42
CA ALA A 337 12.11 -6.39 -5.99
C ALA A 337 11.13 -5.89 -7.05
N GLY A 338 10.02 -6.61 -7.18
CA GLY A 338 8.98 -6.29 -8.14
C GLY A 338 7.76 -7.17 -7.92
N VAL A 339 6.72 -6.94 -8.71
CA VAL A 339 5.64 -7.88 -8.92
C VAL A 339 6.07 -8.98 -9.89
N ASN A 340 6.68 -8.62 -11.03
CA ASN A 340 6.96 -9.54 -12.14
C ASN A 340 8.44 -10.01 -12.21
N PRO A 341 8.73 -11.31 -12.02
CA PRO A 341 10.07 -11.91 -12.14
C PRO A 341 10.61 -12.20 -13.56
N LYS A 342 9.94 -11.73 -14.62
CA LYS A 342 10.29 -11.97 -16.04
C LYS A 342 11.77 -11.78 -16.39
N LEU A 343 12.46 -10.85 -15.72
CA LEU A 343 13.89 -10.61 -15.92
C LEU A 343 14.80 -11.80 -15.60
N PHE A 344 14.37 -12.73 -14.74
CA PHE A 344 15.11 -13.94 -14.39
C PHE A 344 14.63 -15.18 -15.15
N GLU A 345 13.45 -15.12 -15.75
CA GLU A 345 12.75 -16.26 -16.37
C GLU A 345 12.89 -16.30 -17.90
N THR A 346 13.19 -15.18 -18.53
CA THR A 346 13.34 -15.11 -19.99
C THR A 346 14.79 -15.38 -20.41
N ALA A 347 15.03 -16.40 -21.23
CA ALA A 347 16.39 -16.78 -21.65
C ALA A 347 17.00 -15.81 -22.67
N THR A 348 16.20 -15.30 -23.61
CA THR A 348 16.67 -14.44 -24.70
C THR A 348 15.81 -13.19 -24.85
N ILE A 349 16.44 -12.05 -25.12
CA ILE A 349 15.81 -10.75 -25.30
C ILE A 349 16.25 -10.22 -26.66
N GLN A 350 15.32 -10.08 -27.59
CA GLN A 350 15.60 -9.59 -28.96
C GLN A 350 16.72 -10.37 -29.68
N GLY A 351 16.76 -11.69 -29.50
CA GLY A 351 17.77 -12.57 -30.10
C GLY A 351 19.14 -12.53 -29.43
N LEU A 352 19.31 -11.78 -28.33
CA LEU A 352 20.50 -11.77 -27.50
C LEU A 352 20.26 -12.56 -26.20
N ASP A 353 21.31 -13.15 -25.64
CA ASP A 353 21.22 -13.82 -24.34
C ASP A 353 20.90 -12.83 -23.22
N ASN A 354 19.94 -13.18 -22.36
CA ASN A 354 19.65 -12.38 -21.18
C ASN A 354 20.81 -12.50 -20.17
N PRO A 355 21.49 -11.39 -19.84
CA PRO A 355 22.62 -11.41 -18.93
C PRO A 355 22.29 -11.87 -17.52
N ILE A 356 21.04 -11.84 -17.07
CA ILE A 356 20.68 -12.22 -15.70
C ILE A 356 19.72 -13.42 -15.64
N TYR A 357 19.51 -14.12 -16.75
CA TYR A 357 18.71 -15.35 -16.78
C TYR A 357 19.19 -16.35 -15.71
N ARG A 358 18.27 -16.76 -14.82
CA ARG A 358 18.53 -17.68 -13.70
C ARG A 358 19.72 -17.35 -12.81
N ILE A 359 20.19 -16.09 -12.78
CA ILE A 359 21.25 -15.68 -11.84
C ILE A 359 20.76 -15.64 -10.38
N VAL A 360 19.44 -15.48 -10.22
CA VAL A 360 18.72 -15.48 -8.94
C VAL A 360 17.44 -16.28 -9.14
N SER A 361 17.08 -17.10 -8.15
CA SER A 361 15.74 -17.70 -8.05
C SER A 361 14.78 -16.69 -7.42
N PRO A 362 13.65 -16.35 -8.07
CA PRO A 362 12.63 -15.50 -7.49
C PRO A 362 12.16 -16.02 -6.12
N SER A 363 12.20 -15.18 -5.09
CA SER A 363 11.59 -15.48 -3.80
C SER A 363 10.29 -14.69 -3.67
N TYR A 364 9.18 -15.40 -3.47
CA TYR A 364 7.88 -14.76 -3.34
C TYR A 364 7.52 -14.42 -1.89
N LEU A 365 6.93 -13.25 -1.69
CA LEU A 365 6.48 -12.78 -0.40
C LEU A 365 5.15 -13.48 -0.03
N ASN A 366 5.25 -14.53 0.78
CA ASN A 366 4.10 -15.35 1.20
C ASN A 366 2.98 -14.55 1.88
N LEU A 367 1.73 -15.02 1.85
CA LEU A 367 0.65 -14.45 2.67
C LEU A 367 0.82 -14.81 4.16
N PHE A 368 0.18 -14.07 5.05
CA PHE A 368 0.20 -14.38 6.49
C PHE A 368 -0.63 -15.62 6.81
N ASN A 369 -0.14 -16.44 7.73
CA ASN A 369 -0.94 -17.49 8.34
C ASN A 369 -1.85 -16.93 9.45
N ILE A 370 -2.76 -17.76 9.99
CA ILE A 370 -3.71 -17.37 11.03
C ILE A 370 -3.01 -16.76 12.25
N SER A 371 -1.86 -17.31 12.67
CA SER A 371 -1.12 -16.82 13.83
C SER A 371 -0.56 -15.42 13.61
N GLN A 372 -0.07 -15.13 12.41
CA GLN A 372 0.45 -13.81 12.01
C GLN A 372 -0.67 -12.81 11.81
N VAL A 373 -1.81 -13.23 11.25
CA VAL A 373 -3.04 -12.41 11.16
C VAL A 373 -3.52 -12.06 12.56
N ARG A 374 -3.62 -13.04 13.48
CA ARG A 374 -3.98 -12.80 14.88
C ARG A 374 -3.02 -11.81 15.53
N GLU A 375 -1.72 -12.03 15.41
CA GLU A 375 -0.69 -11.14 15.98
C GLU A 375 -0.88 -9.70 15.49
N MET A 376 -0.97 -9.49 14.17
CA MET A 376 -1.12 -8.16 13.58
C MET A 376 -2.43 -7.48 13.99
N VAL A 377 -3.56 -8.18 13.83
CA VAL A 377 -4.89 -7.62 14.08
C VAL A 377 -5.04 -7.28 15.56
N THR A 378 -4.65 -8.19 16.44
CA THR A 378 -4.75 -8.01 17.89
C THR A 378 -3.81 -6.91 18.38
N SER A 379 -2.54 -6.94 17.95
CA SER A 379 -1.54 -5.95 18.37
C SER A 379 -1.96 -4.53 18.00
N ILE A 380 -2.59 -4.33 16.85
CA ILE A 380 -3.06 -2.99 16.44
C ILE A 380 -4.41 -2.67 17.11
N GLY A 381 -5.33 -3.63 17.16
CA GLY A 381 -6.69 -3.48 17.67
C GLY A 381 -6.75 -3.06 19.13
N TYR A 382 -5.87 -3.61 19.97
CA TYR A 382 -5.79 -3.26 21.38
C TYR A 382 -5.55 -1.77 21.64
N TYR A 383 -4.70 -1.11 20.87
CA TYR A 383 -4.47 0.32 21.01
C TYR A 383 -5.62 1.17 20.48
N MET A 384 -6.58 0.60 19.77
CA MET A 384 -7.83 1.26 19.39
C MET A 384 -9.02 0.85 20.28
N GLY A 385 -8.76 0.06 21.34
CA GLY A 385 -9.79 -0.50 22.20
C GLY A 385 -10.69 -1.49 21.48
N LEU A 386 -10.14 -2.28 20.56
CA LEU A 386 -10.84 -3.34 19.85
C LEU A 386 -10.39 -4.71 20.37
N GLU A 387 -11.36 -5.56 20.68
CA GLU A 387 -11.14 -6.97 21.01
C GLU A 387 -11.91 -7.83 20.00
N PHE A 388 -11.30 -8.88 19.48
CA PHE A 388 -11.89 -9.72 18.43
C PHE A 388 -12.15 -11.13 18.97
N ASP A 389 -13.32 -11.69 18.64
CA ASP A 389 -13.58 -13.12 18.85
C ASP A 389 -12.56 -13.97 18.09
N GLU A 390 -12.17 -15.12 18.64
CA GLU A 390 -11.11 -15.96 18.09
C GLU A 390 -11.43 -16.49 16.68
N GLU A 391 -12.70 -16.77 16.38
CA GLU A 391 -13.12 -17.23 15.06
C GLU A 391 -12.88 -16.19 13.95
N ILE A 392 -12.80 -14.90 14.29
CA ILE A 392 -12.62 -13.84 13.31
C ILE A 392 -11.25 -13.95 12.64
N PHE A 393 -10.22 -14.39 13.34
CA PHE A 393 -8.88 -14.53 12.74
C PHE A 393 -8.87 -15.60 11.64
N THR A 394 -9.63 -16.68 11.83
CA THR A 394 -9.85 -17.68 10.78
C THR A 394 -10.61 -17.07 9.61
N TYR A 395 -11.72 -16.35 9.85
CA TYR A 395 -12.49 -15.70 8.79
C TYR A 395 -11.64 -14.70 7.99
N LEU A 396 -10.92 -13.80 8.64
CA LEU A 396 -10.02 -12.86 7.98
C LEU A 396 -8.94 -13.55 7.13
N THR A 397 -8.42 -14.67 7.61
CA THR A 397 -7.39 -15.43 6.90
C THR A 397 -7.95 -16.16 5.70
N GLU A 398 -9.13 -16.80 5.81
CA GLU A 398 -9.76 -17.49 4.69
C GLU A 398 -10.35 -16.53 3.65
N ASP A 399 -11.06 -15.50 4.12
CA ASP A 399 -11.77 -14.57 3.25
C ASP A 399 -10.79 -13.69 2.44
N TYR A 400 -9.69 -13.26 3.07
CA TYR A 400 -8.74 -12.32 2.48
C TYR A 400 -7.31 -12.89 2.35
N GLY A 401 -7.18 -14.20 2.49
CA GLY A 401 -5.94 -14.96 2.26
C GLY A 401 -4.81 -14.70 3.24
N GLY A 402 -5.02 -13.90 4.28
CA GLY A 402 -3.93 -13.37 5.10
C GLY A 402 -3.09 -12.32 4.36
N HIS A 403 -3.61 -11.69 3.31
CA HIS A 403 -2.92 -10.58 2.65
C HIS A 403 -2.86 -9.37 3.61
N PRO A 404 -1.67 -8.92 4.06
CA PRO A 404 -1.56 -7.96 5.17
C PRO A 404 -2.34 -6.66 4.93
N PHE A 405 -2.26 -6.12 3.71
CA PHE A 405 -2.97 -4.89 3.35
C PHE A 405 -4.50 -5.07 3.30
N LEU A 406 -5.00 -6.18 2.73
CA LEU A 406 -6.45 -6.42 2.64
C LEU A 406 -7.02 -6.60 4.04
N VAL A 407 -6.39 -7.45 4.86
CA VAL A 407 -6.80 -7.69 6.25
C VAL A 407 -6.83 -6.38 7.04
N ARG A 408 -5.80 -5.54 6.93
CA ARG A 408 -5.78 -4.22 7.59
C ARG A 408 -6.90 -3.31 7.08
N HIS A 409 -7.11 -3.23 5.77
CA HIS A 409 -8.17 -2.42 5.19
C HIS A 409 -9.56 -2.85 5.71
N ILE A 410 -9.83 -4.15 5.76
CA ILE A 410 -11.06 -4.71 6.32
C ILE A 410 -11.21 -4.36 7.81
N CYS A 411 -10.12 -4.47 8.57
CA CYS A 411 -10.14 -4.10 9.99
C CYS A 411 -10.36 -2.58 10.19
N SER A 412 -9.87 -1.73 9.29
CA SER A 412 -10.19 -0.29 9.25
C SER A 412 -11.68 -0.06 8.97
N CYS A 413 -12.27 -0.76 8.00
CA CYS A 413 -13.71 -0.66 7.72
C CYS A 413 -14.55 -1.13 8.90
N LEU A 414 -14.19 -2.26 9.53
CA LEU A 414 -14.82 -2.72 10.78
C LEU A 414 -14.67 -1.68 11.89
N HIS A 415 -13.49 -1.11 12.09
CA HIS A 415 -13.27 -0.08 13.11
C HIS A 415 -14.22 1.12 12.93
N LYS A 416 -14.41 1.58 11.69
CA LYS A 416 -15.26 2.72 11.32
C LYS A 416 -16.76 2.44 11.50
N SER A 417 -17.22 1.20 11.36
CA SER A 417 -18.63 0.83 11.57
C SER A 417 -18.99 0.63 13.04
N LEU A 418 -18.00 0.55 13.94
CA LEU A 418 -18.22 0.31 15.36
C LEU A 418 -18.48 1.59 16.16
N PRO A 419 -19.20 1.51 17.30
CA PRO A 419 -19.43 2.64 18.19
C PRO A 419 -18.12 3.28 18.68
N LYS A 420 -18.19 4.59 18.98
CA LYS A 420 -17.04 5.35 19.53
C LYS A 420 -16.73 5.04 20.99
N ASN A 421 -17.68 4.47 21.76
CA ASN A 421 -17.41 4.04 23.13
C ASN A 421 -16.46 2.84 23.07
N ARG A 422 -15.33 2.90 23.77
CA ARG A 422 -14.30 1.85 23.79
C ARG A 422 -14.01 1.41 25.23
N PRO A 423 -13.56 0.17 25.49
CA PRO A 423 -13.28 -0.89 24.50
C PRO A 423 -14.56 -1.49 23.89
N VAL A 424 -14.45 -2.13 22.72
CA VAL A 424 -15.54 -2.79 22.01
C VAL A 424 -15.10 -4.16 21.53
N GLN A 425 -15.96 -5.15 21.82
CA GLN A 425 -15.85 -6.48 21.25
C GLN A 425 -16.44 -6.52 19.83
N VAL A 426 -15.62 -6.98 18.90
CA VAL A 426 -15.98 -7.35 17.54
C VAL A 426 -16.34 -8.83 17.56
N THR A 427 -17.63 -9.12 17.43
CA THR A 427 -18.12 -10.49 17.48
C THR A 427 -18.22 -11.12 16.10
N LYS A 428 -18.19 -12.46 16.03
CA LYS A 428 -18.39 -13.19 14.76
C LYS A 428 -19.70 -12.82 14.06
N PHE A 429 -20.74 -12.48 14.80
CA PHE A 429 -22.03 -12.08 14.23
C PHE A 429 -21.96 -10.71 13.56
N LYS A 430 -21.29 -9.74 14.19
CA LYS A 430 -21.06 -8.41 13.58
C LYS A 430 -20.24 -8.52 12.30
N TYR A 431 -19.18 -9.32 12.32
CA TYR A 431 -18.37 -9.58 11.14
C TYR A 431 -19.21 -10.15 9.98
N LYS A 432 -20.04 -11.15 10.25
CA LYS A 432 -20.91 -11.77 9.23
C LYS A 432 -21.95 -10.80 8.66
N VAL A 433 -22.54 -9.94 9.47
CA VAL A 433 -23.51 -8.93 9.00
C VAL A 433 -22.85 -7.92 8.05
N GLU A 434 -21.62 -7.49 8.36
CA GLU A 434 -20.89 -6.52 7.53
C GLU A 434 -20.19 -7.15 6.32
N LYS A 435 -20.15 -8.48 6.19
CA LYS A 435 -19.31 -9.19 5.22
C LYS A 435 -19.46 -8.71 3.77
N ASN A 436 -20.69 -8.46 3.32
CA ASN A 436 -20.92 -7.95 1.96
C ASN A 436 -20.37 -6.53 1.76
N ASN A 437 -20.50 -5.66 2.75
CA ASN A 437 -19.93 -4.30 2.70
C ASN A 437 -18.39 -4.36 2.68
N LEU A 438 -17.82 -5.25 3.49
CA LEU A 438 -16.38 -5.48 3.58
C LEU A 438 -15.81 -6.03 2.26
N ASP A 439 -16.48 -6.99 1.63
CA ASP A 439 -16.08 -7.53 0.33
C ASP A 439 -16.12 -6.46 -0.76
N ASN A 440 -17.17 -5.63 -0.76
CA ASN A 440 -17.29 -4.53 -1.72
C ASN A 440 -16.20 -3.48 -1.53
N SER A 441 -15.73 -3.22 -0.29
CA SER A 441 -14.71 -2.21 -0.03
C SER A 441 -13.32 -2.58 -0.55
N ILE A 442 -13.09 -3.85 -0.93
CA ILE A 442 -11.80 -4.32 -1.43
C ILE A 442 -11.82 -4.75 -2.91
N LYS A 443 -12.94 -4.57 -3.62
CA LYS A 443 -13.07 -4.99 -5.03
C LYS A 443 -11.97 -4.39 -5.91
N ASP A 444 -11.70 -3.10 -5.78
CA ASP A 444 -10.65 -2.42 -6.57
C ASP A 444 -9.25 -2.98 -6.27
N TYR A 445 -8.97 -3.41 -5.03
CA TYR A 445 -7.68 -4.00 -4.66
C TYR A 445 -7.55 -5.45 -5.16
N ILE A 446 -8.65 -6.22 -5.18
CA ILE A 446 -8.66 -7.54 -5.80
C ILE A 446 -8.41 -7.41 -7.31
N GLU A 447 -9.05 -6.44 -7.96
CA GLU A 447 -8.80 -6.17 -9.37
C GLU A 447 -7.34 -5.75 -9.62
N LEU A 448 -6.77 -4.92 -8.75
CA LEU A 448 -5.35 -4.55 -8.82
C LEU A 448 -4.42 -5.77 -8.75
N ILE A 449 -4.74 -6.77 -7.91
CA ILE A 449 -4.03 -8.04 -7.80
C ILE A 449 -4.18 -8.85 -9.09
N LEU A 450 -5.42 -9.02 -9.57
CA LEU A 450 -5.72 -9.82 -10.75
C LEU A 450 -5.19 -9.20 -12.05
N ASN A 451 -5.10 -7.87 -12.13
CA ASN A 451 -4.55 -7.18 -13.29
C ASN A 451 -3.07 -7.50 -13.52
N VAL A 452 -2.34 -7.91 -12.49
CA VAL A 452 -0.98 -8.46 -12.64
C VAL A 452 -1.03 -9.71 -13.52
N LEU A 453 -1.91 -10.65 -13.20
CA LEU A 453 -2.07 -11.87 -13.96
C LEU A 453 -2.63 -11.58 -15.36
N LYS A 454 -3.69 -10.78 -15.48
CA LYS A 454 -4.29 -10.46 -16.78
C LYS A 454 -3.29 -9.86 -17.76
N ASN A 455 -2.44 -8.94 -17.30
CA ASN A 455 -1.52 -8.21 -18.17
C ASN A 455 -0.26 -9.02 -18.50
N TRP A 456 0.22 -9.84 -17.56
CA TRP A 456 1.55 -10.45 -17.68
C TRP A 456 1.53 -11.98 -17.78
N TYR A 457 0.47 -12.62 -17.30
CA TYR A 457 0.28 -14.06 -17.22
C TYR A 457 -1.17 -14.44 -17.63
N PRO A 458 -1.61 -14.09 -18.85
CA PRO A 458 -3.00 -14.26 -19.27
C PRO A 458 -3.47 -15.73 -19.23
N ASP A 459 -2.58 -16.67 -19.56
CA ASP A 459 -2.87 -18.10 -19.52
C ASP A 459 -3.13 -18.57 -18.08
N GLU A 460 -2.31 -18.12 -17.12
CA GLU A 460 -2.53 -18.43 -15.69
C GLU A 460 -3.79 -17.78 -15.15
N TYR A 461 -4.11 -16.57 -15.62
CA TYR A 461 -5.36 -15.91 -15.30
C TYR A 461 -6.57 -16.72 -15.79
N GLU A 462 -6.50 -17.27 -17.01
CA GLU A 462 -7.54 -18.15 -17.56
C GLU A 462 -7.69 -19.43 -16.73
N LEU A 463 -6.58 -20.07 -16.35
CA LEU A 463 -6.60 -21.22 -15.43
C LEU A 463 -7.28 -20.87 -14.11
N LEU A 464 -6.95 -19.73 -13.52
CA LEU A 464 -7.59 -19.26 -12.31
C LEU A 464 -9.11 -19.07 -12.49
N GLN A 465 -9.58 -18.70 -13.69
CA GLN A 465 -11.01 -18.64 -14.00
C GLN A 465 -11.67 -20.02 -14.07
N TYR A 466 -11.03 -21.03 -14.67
CA TYR A 466 -11.53 -22.42 -14.66
C TYR A 466 -11.71 -22.93 -13.23
N LEU A 467 -10.70 -22.70 -12.38
CA LEU A 467 -10.76 -23.08 -10.97
C LEU A 467 -11.93 -22.39 -10.26
N ALA A 468 -12.17 -21.10 -10.53
CA ALA A 468 -13.24 -20.33 -9.89
C ALA A 468 -14.65 -20.86 -10.23
N ILE A 469 -14.87 -21.32 -11.48
CA ILE A 469 -16.18 -21.86 -11.89
C ILE A 469 -16.36 -23.34 -11.54
N GLY A 470 -15.41 -23.95 -10.83
CA GLY A 470 -15.44 -25.35 -10.40
C GLY A 470 -14.96 -26.35 -11.46
N ASP A 471 -14.32 -25.88 -12.54
CA ASP A 471 -13.69 -26.73 -13.55
C ASP A 471 -12.28 -27.14 -13.11
N ILE A 472 -12.24 -27.98 -12.08
CA ILE A 472 -11.01 -28.44 -11.42
C ILE A 472 -10.22 -29.36 -12.36
N ASP A 473 -10.91 -30.19 -13.15
CA ASP A 473 -10.28 -31.15 -14.06
C ASP A 473 -9.41 -30.44 -15.10
N THR A 474 -9.94 -29.40 -15.76
CA THR A 474 -9.18 -28.60 -16.74
C THR A 474 -7.97 -27.94 -16.08
N PHE A 475 -8.13 -27.32 -14.91
CA PHE A 475 -7.01 -26.72 -14.17
C PHE A 475 -5.91 -27.77 -13.90
N GLN A 476 -6.31 -28.95 -13.44
CA GLN A 476 -5.41 -30.02 -13.04
C GLN A 476 -4.67 -30.62 -14.24
N GLU A 477 -5.32 -30.76 -15.39
CA GLU A 477 -4.69 -31.19 -16.64
C GLU A 477 -3.52 -30.28 -17.01
N PHE A 478 -3.73 -28.95 -17.05
CA PHE A 478 -2.67 -28.00 -17.35
C PHE A 478 -1.55 -27.98 -16.30
N ALA A 479 -1.90 -28.06 -15.02
CA ALA A 479 -0.93 -28.14 -13.93
C ALA A 479 -0.04 -29.40 -14.01
N GLN A 480 -0.58 -30.53 -14.49
CA GLN A 480 0.17 -31.78 -14.66
C GLN A 480 1.07 -31.76 -15.90
N ILE A 481 0.72 -31.02 -16.96
CA ILE A 481 1.55 -30.89 -18.16
C ILE A 481 2.87 -30.19 -17.83
N SER A 482 2.80 -29.06 -17.11
CA SER A 482 3.99 -28.33 -16.66
C SER A 482 3.65 -27.44 -15.48
N HIS A 483 4.50 -27.48 -14.46
CA HIS A 483 4.41 -26.56 -13.32
C HIS A 483 4.49 -25.08 -13.74
N SER A 484 5.14 -24.77 -14.86
CA SER A 484 5.24 -23.39 -15.37
C SER A 484 3.89 -22.72 -15.68
N PHE A 485 2.80 -23.49 -15.81
CA PHE A 485 1.45 -22.95 -16.01
C PHE A 485 0.79 -22.42 -14.73
N ILE A 486 1.35 -22.76 -13.57
CA ILE A 486 0.77 -22.40 -12.26
C ILE A 486 1.82 -21.82 -11.29
N GLU A 487 3.07 -21.73 -11.72
CA GLU A 487 4.22 -21.32 -10.90
C GLU A 487 3.98 -19.96 -10.24
N HIS A 488 3.41 -18.99 -10.97
CA HIS A 488 3.15 -17.67 -10.39
C HIS A 488 1.88 -17.65 -9.56
N LEU A 489 0.82 -18.41 -9.92
CA LEU A 489 -0.36 -18.57 -9.07
C LEU A 489 0.01 -19.10 -7.66
N GLU A 490 0.89 -20.10 -7.60
CA GLU A 490 1.39 -20.65 -6.34
C GLU A 490 2.38 -19.71 -5.66
N GLY A 491 3.32 -19.12 -6.42
CA GLY A 491 4.28 -18.14 -5.92
C GLY A 491 3.62 -16.94 -5.25
N TYR A 492 2.58 -16.37 -5.88
CA TYR A 492 1.78 -15.29 -5.31
C TYR A 492 0.85 -15.75 -4.18
N GLY A 493 0.74 -17.06 -3.93
CA GLY A 493 -0.13 -17.64 -2.92
C GLY A 493 -1.61 -17.45 -3.23
N LEU A 494 -2.00 -17.40 -4.51
CA LEU A 494 -3.41 -17.34 -4.91
C LEU A 494 -4.06 -18.71 -4.85
N VAL A 495 -3.30 -19.75 -5.18
CA VAL A 495 -3.73 -21.15 -5.12
C VAL A 495 -2.80 -21.97 -4.22
N THR A 496 -3.29 -23.14 -3.78
CA THR A 496 -2.51 -24.17 -3.10
C THR A 496 -2.96 -25.55 -3.57
N GLN A 497 -2.05 -26.51 -3.59
CA GLN A 497 -2.38 -27.91 -3.87
C GLN A 497 -2.53 -28.72 -2.57
N GLU A 498 -3.59 -29.51 -2.47
CA GLU A 498 -3.80 -30.50 -1.41
C GLU A 498 -4.35 -31.80 -2.01
N GLN A 499 -3.69 -32.94 -1.73
CA GLN A 499 -4.11 -34.26 -2.24
C GLN A 499 -4.40 -34.30 -3.77
N ASN A 500 -3.57 -33.62 -4.56
CA ASN A 500 -3.70 -33.40 -6.01
C ASN A 500 -4.82 -32.47 -6.48
N THR A 501 -5.59 -31.85 -5.57
CA THR A 501 -6.61 -30.86 -5.91
C THR A 501 -6.10 -29.45 -5.60
N PHE A 502 -6.44 -28.49 -6.47
CA PHE A 502 -6.08 -27.09 -6.26
C PHE A 502 -7.21 -26.31 -5.61
N HIS A 503 -6.85 -25.38 -4.73
CA HIS A 503 -7.79 -24.57 -3.96
C HIS A 503 -7.35 -23.11 -3.94
N PHE A 504 -8.33 -22.19 -3.96
CA PHE A 504 -8.06 -20.79 -3.69
C PHE A 504 -7.61 -20.58 -2.26
N ARG A 505 -6.58 -19.76 -2.09
CA ARG A 505 -6.17 -19.29 -0.76
C ARG A 505 -6.88 -18.00 -0.36
N ILE A 506 -7.43 -17.25 -1.32
CA ILE A 506 -8.12 -15.98 -1.09
C ILE A 506 -9.56 -16.10 -1.58
N LYS A 507 -10.52 -16.39 -0.69
CA LYS A 507 -11.93 -16.60 -1.10
C LYS A 507 -12.56 -15.36 -1.74
N SER A 508 -12.14 -14.15 -1.35
CA SER A 508 -12.64 -12.92 -1.98
C SER A 508 -12.22 -12.82 -3.46
N VAL A 509 -11.06 -13.36 -3.84
CA VAL A 509 -10.62 -13.45 -5.24
C VAL A 509 -11.46 -14.46 -6.01
N GLU A 510 -11.70 -15.65 -5.44
CA GLU A 510 -12.58 -16.67 -6.02
C GLU A 510 -13.97 -16.10 -6.31
N LYS A 511 -14.61 -15.50 -5.29
CA LYS A 511 -15.93 -14.88 -5.40
C LYS A 511 -15.98 -13.80 -6.48
N TYR A 512 -14.96 -12.95 -6.56
CA TYR A 512 -14.86 -11.94 -7.61
C TYR A 512 -14.76 -12.56 -9.01
N LEU A 513 -13.97 -13.63 -9.18
CA LEU A 513 -13.85 -14.31 -10.47
C LEU A 513 -15.14 -15.03 -10.88
N VAL A 514 -15.88 -15.61 -9.92
CA VAL A 514 -17.21 -16.17 -10.16
C VAL A 514 -18.17 -15.09 -10.63
N GLU A 515 -18.24 -13.95 -9.94
CA GLU A 515 -19.07 -12.80 -10.35
C GLU A 515 -18.74 -12.35 -11.78
N VAL A 516 -17.45 -12.26 -12.13
CA VAL A 516 -17.00 -11.92 -13.50
C VAL A 516 -17.36 -13.00 -14.52
N ALA A 517 -17.20 -14.28 -14.17
CA ALA A 517 -17.51 -15.39 -15.05
C ALA A 517 -19.02 -15.54 -15.31
N GLU A 518 -19.87 -15.30 -14.31
CA GLU A 518 -21.33 -15.27 -14.46
C GLU A 518 -21.79 -14.15 -15.39
N VAL A 519 -21.14 -12.98 -15.31
CA VAL A 519 -21.36 -11.89 -16.27
C VAL A 519 -20.93 -12.32 -17.68
N ASN A 520 -19.77 -12.97 -17.82
CA ASN A 520 -19.27 -13.41 -19.13
C ASN A 520 -20.12 -14.53 -19.78
N LYS A 521 -20.60 -15.52 -19.01
CA LYS A 521 -21.47 -16.62 -19.49
C LYS A 521 -22.82 -16.11 -20.03
N LYS A 522 -23.31 -14.96 -19.56
CA LYS A 522 -24.54 -14.36 -20.10
C LYS A 522 -24.40 -13.85 -21.54
N PHE A 523 -23.19 -13.70 -22.08
CA PHE A 523 -22.93 -12.98 -23.34
C PHE A 523 -21.98 -13.71 -24.31
N GLU A 524 -22.19 -15.02 -24.53
CA GLU A 524 -21.35 -15.83 -25.42
C GLU A 524 -21.52 -15.52 -26.92
N ASN A 525 -22.73 -15.15 -27.37
CA ASN A 525 -23.03 -14.97 -28.79
C ASN A 525 -22.94 -13.49 -29.17
N LYS A 526 -22.36 -13.15 -30.34
CA LYS A 526 -22.29 -11.76 -30.85
C LYS A 526 -23.65 -11.05 -30.86
N LYS A 527 -24.72 -11.78 -31.19
CA LYS A 527 -26.11 -11.27 -31.16
C LYS A 527 -26.61 -10.96 -29.74
N ASP A 528 -26.20 -11.75 -28.74
CA ASP A 528 -26.60 -11.54 -27.35
C ASP A 528 -25.83 -10.37 -26.72
N LYS A 529 -24.54 -10.22 -27.06
CA LYS A 529 -23.74 -9.03 -26.73
C LYS A 529 -24.38 -7.76 -27.29
N TRP A 530 -24.73 -7.76 -28.58
CA TRP A 530 -25.42 -6.63 -29.22
C TRP A 530 -26.74 -6.32 -28.53
N LYS A 531 -27.58 -7.35 -28.31
CA LYS A 531 -28.89 -7.19 -27.67
C LYS A 531 -28.77 -6.55 -26.29
N GLU A 532 -27.85 -7.03 -25.44
CA GLU A 532 -27.68 -6.48 -24.09
C GLU A 532 -27.20 -5.02 -24.13
N ILE A 533 -26.15 -4.74 -24.91
CA ILE A 533 -25.61 -3.38 -25.02
C ILE A 533 -26.68 -2.43 -25.52
N THR A 534 -27.39 -2.79 -26.59
CA THR A 534 -28.46 -1.96 -27.15
C THR A 534 -29.58 -1.74 -26.13
N VAL A 535 -30.01 -2.78 -25.39
CA VAL A 535 -31.05 -2.64 -24.37
C VAL A 535 -30.60 -1.72 -23.24
N ARG A 536 -29.45 -1.98 -22.61
CA ARG A 536 -28.97 -1.17 -21.48
C ARG A 536 -28.69 0.27 -21.87
N ARG A 537 -28.06 0.49 -23.04
CA ARG A 537 -27.81 1.84 -23.55
C ARG A 537 -29.10 2.60 -23.82
N ASN A 538 -30.09 1.97 -24.43
CA ASN A 538 -31.36 2.63 -24.71
C ASN A 538 -32.12 2.99 -23.43
N LEU A 539 -32.12 2.10 -22.42
CA LEU A 539 -32.68 2.38 -21.11
C LEU A 539 -31.96 3.57 -20.46
N PHE A 540 -30.63 3.49 -20.34
CA PHE A 540 -29.82 4.55 -19.78
C PHE A 540 -30.00 5.90 -20.51
N GLU A 541 -29.95 5.89 -21.85
CA GLU A 541 -30.09 7.12 -22.64
C GLU A 541 -31.48 7.74 -22.48
N THR A 542 -32.53 6.91 -22.38
CA THR A 542 -33.89 7.39 -22.12
C THR A 542 -33.99 8.06 -20.76
N ASP A 543 -33.49 7.38 -19.73
CA ASP A 543 -33.49 7.89 -18.36
C ASP A 543 -32.66 9.17 -18.25
N LEU A 544 -31.46 9.20 -18.84
CA LEU A 544 -30.59 10.38 -18.84
C LEU A 544 -31.26 11.58 -19.53
N ARG A 545 -32.00 11.36 -20.64
CA ARG A 545 -32.75 12.42 -21.32
C ARG A 545 -33.79 13.04 -20.39
N ASP A 546 -34.53 12.21 -19.66
CA ASP A 546 -35.55 12.66 -18.73
C ASP A 546 -34.94 13.42 -17.56
N LEU A 547 -33.87 12.90 -16.97
CA LEU A 547 -33.13 13.56 -15.90
C LEU A 547 -32.61 14.94 -16.34
N VAL A 548 -31.92 15.01 -17.49
CA VAL A 548 -31.34 16.28 -17.99
C VAL A 548 -32.44 17.29 -18.30
N ARG A 549 -33.53 16.86 -18.96
CA ARG A 549 -34.69 17.72 -19.25
C ARG A 549 -35.29 18.27 -17.95
N LEU A 550 -35.60 17.39 -17.00
CA LEU A 550 -36.27 17.75 -15.75
C LEU A 550 -35.38 18.65 -14.90
N LYS A 551 -34.10 18.30 -14.75
CA LYS A 551 -33.13 19.09 -13.98
C LYS A 551 -32.94 20.48 -14.54
N LEU A 552 -32.72 20.63 -15.85
CA LEU A 552 -32.56 21.95 -16.47
C LEU A 552 -33.84 22.78 -16.36
N LYS A 553 -35.01 22.16 -16.60
CA LYS A 553 -36.31 22.84 -16.52
C LYS A 553 -36.61 23.32 -15.10
N LEU A 554 -36.28 22.54 -14.07
CA LEU A 554 -36.44 22.92 -12.66
C LEU A 554 -35.46 24.02 -12.23
N THR A 555 -34.20 23.94 -12.65
CA THR A 555 -33.18 24.91 -12.22
C THR A 555 -33.32 26.26 -12.93
N TYR A 556 -33.67 26.26 -14.23
CA TYR A 556 -33.58 27.46 -15.08
C TYR A 556 -34.89 27.89 -15.74
N GLY A 557 -35.96 27.10 -15.63
CA GLY A 557 -37.19 27.31 -16.39
C GLY A 557 -37.05 26.92 -17.87
N PRO A 558 -38.17 26.82 -18.61
CA PRO A 558 -38.20 26.19 -19.94
C PRO A 558 -37.43 26.95 -21.03
N ILE A 559 -37.38 28.29 -20.96
CA ILE A 559 -36.73 29.13 -21.98
C ILE A 559 -35.21 29.07 -21.85
N GLU A 560 -34.67 29.26 -20.65
CA GLU A 560 -33.23 29.28 -20.42
C GLU A 560 -32.62 27.86 -20.46
N ALA A 561 -33.36 26.85 -19.99
CA ALA A 561 -32.98 25.45 -20.16
C ALA A 561 -32.79 25.06 -21.64
N ARG A 562 -33.68 25.53 -22.52
CA ARG A 562 -33.59 25.31 -23.97
C ARG A 562 -32.35 25.97 -24.55
N LYS A 563 -32.05 27.21 -24.16
CA LYS A 563 -30.85 27.92 -24.61
C LYS A 563 -29.57 27.17 -24.22
N LYS A 564 -29.46 26.77 -22.95
CA LYS A 564 -28.32 25.97 -22.44
C LYS A 564 -28.12 24.66 -23.18
N PHE A 565 -29.21 23.98 -23.54
CA PHE A 565 -29.12 22.76 -24.37
C PHE A 565 -28.65 23.07 -25.79
N LEU A 566 -29.22 24.08 -26.45
CA LEU A 566 -28.85 24.45 -27.83
C LEU A 566 -27.39 24.92 -27.94
N ASP A 567 -26.79 25.45 -26.87
CA ASP A 567 -25.41 25.94 -26.89
C ASP A 567 -24.35 24.84 -27.05
N VAL A 568 -24.68 23.58 -26.78
CA VAL A 568 -23.74 22.46 -27.00
C VAL A 568 -23.91 21.78 -28.35
N ILE A 569 -24.97 22.11 -29.08
CA ILE A 569 -25.33 21.44 -30.33
C ILE A 569 -24.41 21.90 -31.45
N SER A 570 -23.84 20.92 -32.15
CA SER A 570 -23.06 21.07 -33.37
C SER A 570 -23.46 20.01 -34.40
N PRO A 571 -23.42 20.26 -35.72
CA PRO A 571 -23.11 21.54 -36.39
C PRO A 571 -24.27 22.55 -36.37
N THR A 572 -24.04 23.79 -36.82
CA THR A 572 -25.00 24.91 -36.77
C THR A 572 -26.34 24.58 -37.43
N SER A 573 -26.33 23.83 -38.53
CA SER A 573 -27.55 23.39 -39.22
C SER A 573 -28.49 22.54 -38.34
N ARG A 574 -27.94 21.71 -37.44
CA ARG A 574 -28.71 20.93 -36.47
C ARG A 574 -29.23 21.80 -35.33
N LYS A 575 -28.43 22.78 -34.90
CA LYS A 575 -28.83 23.78 -33.89
C LYS A 575 -30.03 24.59 -34.39
N GLU A 576 -30.04 25.01 -35.65
CA GLU A 576 -31.14 25.74 -36.27
C GLU A 576 -32.44 24.93 -36.29
N LYS A 577 -32.41 23.66 -36.71
CA LYS A 577 -33.58 22.75 -36.66
C LYS A 577 -34.14 22.61 -35.23
N LEU A 578 -33.27 22.30 -34.26
CA LEU A 578 -33.68 22.13 -32.86
C LEU A 578 -34.15 23.45 -32.23
N SER A 579 -33.65 24.59 -32.73
CA SER A 579 -34.10 25.92 -32.30
C SER A 579 -35.53 26.25 -32.71
N GLN A 580 -36.20 25.45 -33.53
CA GLN A 580 -37.63 25.64 -33.82
C GLN A 580 -38.55 24.91 -32.83
N LEU A 581 -37.98 24.07 -31.95
CA LEU A 581 -38.73 23.22 -31.02
C LEU A 581 -38.74 23.80 -29.60
N SER A 582 -39.79 23.50 -28.84
CA SER A 582 -39.82 23.72 -27.39
C SER A 582 -38.89 22.73 -26.67
N LEU A 583 -38.49 23.02 -25.43
CA LEU A 583 -37.62 22.12 -24.65
C LEU A 583 -38.19 20.68 -24.61
N ASP A 584 -39.49 20.54 -24.33
CA ASP A 584 -40.11 19.21 -24.25
C ASP A 584 -40.06 18.48 -25.61
N LYS A 585 -40.32 19.19 -26.73
CA LYS A 585 -40.20 18.64 -28.09
C LYS A 585 -38.76 18.30 -28.50
N ILE A 586 -37.76 19.01 -27.96
CA ILE A 586 -36.34 18.65 -28.18
C ILE A 586 -36.04 17.30 -27.53
N PHE A 587 -36.67 16.95 -26.41
CA PHE A 587 -36.40 15.69 -25.71
C PHE A 587 -37.30 14.52 -26.15
N GLU A 588 -38.31 14.74 -27.00
CA GLU A 588 -39.11 13.67 -27.64
C GLU A 588 -38.30 12.81 -28.64
N ASN A 589 -38.66 11.53 -28.81
CA ASN A 589 -37.87 10.55 -29.58
C ASN A 589 -37.60 10.91 -31.05
N LYS A 590 -38.36 11.83 -31.67
CA LYS A 590 -38.24 12.19 -33.09
C LYS A 590 -37.20 13.28 -33.39
N SER A 591 -36.59 13.88 -32.37
CA SER A 591 -35.61 14.95 -32.57
C SER A 591 -34.18 14.41 -32.75
N GLU A 592 -33.38 15.09 -33.57
CA GLU A 592 -31.97 14.77 -33.88
C GLU A 592 -31.03 15.13 -32.70
N LYS A 593 -31.22 14.50 -31.52
CA LYS A 593 -30.33 14.61 -30.36
C LYS A 593 -29.49 13.35 -30.17
N TYR A 594 -28.26 13.53 -29.72
CA TYR A 594 -27.31 12.44 -29.51
C TYR A 594 -26.88 12.35 -28.05
N LEU A 595 -26.46 11.15 -27.63
CA LEU A 595 -25.90 10.89 -26.29
C LEU A 595 -24.74 11.85 -25.96
N GLU A 596 -23.90 12.17 -26.94
CA GLU A 596 -22.80 13.12 -26.80
C GLU A 596 -23.28 14.56 -26.50
N ASP A 597 -24.47 14.95 -26.97
CA ASP A 597 -25.05 16.25 -26.61
C ASP A 597 -25.41 16.26 -25.11
N LEU A 598 -25.98 15.16 -24.60
CA LEU A 598 -26.31 15.03 -23.17
C LEU A 598 -25.04 15.12 -22.31
N ARG A 599 -23.96 14.44 -22.71
CA ARG A 599 -22.65 14.55 -22.04
C ARG A 599 -22.17 15.99 -22.00
N LYS A 600 -22.17 16.68 -23.14
CA LYS A 600 -21.70 18.07 -23.23
C LYS A 600 -22.54 19.02 -22.37
N VAL A 601 -23.88 18.84 -22.35
CA VAL A 601 -24.76 19.65 -21.52
C VAL A 601 -24.46 19.46 -20.04
N VAL A 602 -24.35 18.21 -19.58
CA VAL A 602 -24.02 17.90 -18.17
C VAL A 602 -22.64 18.46 -17.82
N SER A 603 -21.62 18.23 -18.65
CA SER A 603 -20.25 18.73 -18.42
C SER A 603 -20.16 20.26 -18.36
N ARG A 604 -20.94 20.99 -19.19
CA ARG A 604 -20.96 22.46 -19.17
C ARG A 604 -21.75 23.04 -18.00
N ASN A 605 -22.72 22.30 -17.47
CA ASN A 605 -23.56 22.72 -16.34
C ASN A 605 -23.26 21.88 -15.08
N TRP A 606 -21.99 21.50 -14.88
CA TRP A 606 -21.59 20.48 -13.89
C TRP A 606 -22.06 20.77 -12.45
N GLN A 607 -22.10 22.04 -12.05
CA GLN A 607 -22.55 22.45 -10.72
C GLN A 607 -23.98 21.96 -10.40
N ASP A 608 -24.83 21.79 -11.40
CA ASP A 608 -26.20 21.30 -11.22
C ASP A 608 -26.27 19.77 -11.05
N PHE A 609 -25.26 19.06 -11.56
CA PHE A 609 -25.24 17.60 -11.69
C PHE A 609 -24.20 16.90 -10.81
N CYS A 610 -23.29 17.65 -10.17
CA CYS A 610 -22.20 17.08 -9.36
C CYS A 610 -22.70 16.22 -8.18
N LYS A 611 -23.86 16.55 -7.59
CA LYS A 611 -24.48 15.74 -6.53
C LYS A 611 -25.03 14.40 -7.05
N ILE A 612 -25.34 14.31 -8.34
CA ILE A 612 -25.88 13.10 -8.97
C ILE A 612 -24.74 12.17 -9.37
N PHE A 613 -23.75 12.70 -10.09
CA PHE A 613 -22.68 11.88 -10.68
C PHE A 613 -21.38 11.84 -9.87
N GLY A 614 -21.19 12.68 -8.85
CA GLY A 614 -19.99 12.68 -8.02
C GLY A 614 -18.81 13.36 -8.71
N ASP A 615 -17.85 12.57 -9.19
CA ASP A 615 -16.64 13.08 -9.86
C ASP A 615 -16.87 13.34 -11.36
N LYS A 616 -16.31 14.44 -11.86
CA LYS A 616 -16.49 14.88 -13.26
C LYS A 616 -15.67 14.06 -14.24
N SER A 617 -14.46 13.66 -13.84
CA SER A 617 -13.56 12.86 -14.67
C SER A 617 -14.18 11.49 -14.92
N ASP A 618 -14.70 10.85 -13.88
CA ASP A 618 -15.35 9.54 -13.98
C ASP A 618 -16.58 9.60 -14.91
N PHE A 619 -17.45 10.59 -14.72
CA PHE A 619 -18.60 10.81 -15.61
C PHE A 619 -18.17 11.01 -17.07
N GLU A 620 -17.16 11.84 -17.33
CA GLU A 620 -16.71 12.09 -18.69
C GLU A 620 -16.06 10.86 -19.33
N GLN A 621 -15.27 10.11 -18.56
CA GLN A 621 -14.62 8.89 -19.03
C GLN A 621 -15.66 7.83 -19.39
N TYR A 622 -16.61 7.54 -18.49
CA TYR A 622 -17.65 6.55 -18.74
C TYR A 622 -18.58 6.96 -19.87
N MET A 623 -19.01 8.23 -19.95
CA MET A 623 -19.85 8.70 -21.07
C MET A 623 -19.14 8.61 -22.42
N ARG A 624 -17.84 8.96 -22.47
CA ARG A 624 -17.05 8.83 -23.71
C ARG A 624 -16.91 7.37 -24.10
N TYR A 625 -16.64 6.49 -23.13
CA TYR A 625 -16.50 5.06 -23.35
C TYR A 625 -17.80 4.42 -23.86
N VAL A 626 -18.93 4.71 -23.22
CA VAL A 626 -20.25 4.25 -23.69
C VAL A 626 -20.56 4.79 -25.08
N ASN A 627 -20.21 6.05 -25.37
CA ASN A 627 -20.45 6.64 -26.68
C ASN A 627 -19.56 6.01 -27.78
N SER A 628 -18.28 5.74 -27.51
CA SER A 628 -17.36 5.11 -28.47
C SER A 628 -17.68 3.63 -28.73
N SER A 629 -18.25 2.92 -27.75
CA SER A 629 -18.52 1.47 -27.87
C SER A 629 -19.86 1.16 -28.57
N ARG A 630 -20.17 1.85 -29.69
CA ARG A 630 -21.34 1.61 -30.57
C ARG A 630 -21.12 0.44 -31.53
N ILE A 631 -20.80 -0.72 -30.97
CA ILE A 631 -20.49 -1.92 -31.75
C ILE A 631 -21.69 -2.45 -32.55
N ASP A 632 -22.91 -2.14 -32.11
CA ASP A 632 -24.18 -2.47 -32.76
C ASP A 632 -24.42 -1.65 -34.04
N ALA A 633 -23.95 -0.41 -34.08
CA ALA A 633 -24.09 0.48 -35.23
C ALA A 633 -23.06 0.20 -36.36
N HIS A 634 -21.95 -0.46 -36.03
CA HIS A 634 -20.83 -0.71 -36.95
C HIS A 634 -20.63 -2.20 -37.27
N ALA A 635 -21.51 -3.08 -36.79
CA ALA A 635 -21.43 -4.55 -36.94
C ALA A 635 -20.12 -5.17 -36.41
N GLU A 636 -19.47 -4.50 -35.47
CA GLU A 636 -18.21 -4.92 -34.86
C GLU A 636 -18.46 -6.00 -33.77
N ASP A 637 -17.46 -6.82 -33.48
CA ASP A 637 -17.46 -7.67 -32.29
C ASP A 637 -16.67 -6.97 -31.19
N ILE A 638 -17.06 -7.21 -29.94
CA ILE A 638 -16.39 -6.65 -28.77
C ILE A 638 -15.71 -7.77 -28.02
N ASP A 639 -14.45 -7.56 -27.66
CA ASP A 639 -13.76 -8.51 -26.80
C ASP A 639 -14.41 -8.53 -25.41
N LYS A 640 -14.21 -9.64 -24.70
CA LYS A 640 -14.89 -9.90 -23.41
C LYS A 640 -14.55 -8.85 -22.35
N HIS A 641 -13.35 -8.28 -22.38
CA HIS A 641 -12.90 -7.28 -21.42
C HIS A 641 -13.53 -5.91 -21.72
N GLN A 642 -13.56 -5.49 -22.98
CA GLN A 642 -14.26 -4.27 -23.39
C GLN A 642 -15.76 -4.36 -23.11
N MET A 643 -16.37 -5.53 -23.27
CA MET A 643 -17.77 -5.76 -22.90
C MET A 643 -18.00 -5.59 -21.40
N ALA A 644 -17.18 -6.19 -20.55
CA ALA A 644 -17.29 -6.07 -19.10
C ALA A 644 -17.16 -4.59 -18.65
N LEU A 645 -16.16 -3.87 -19.15
CA LEU A 645 -15.97 -2.44 -18.86
C LEU A 645 -17.17 -1.61 -19.32
N LEU A 646 -17.77 -1.95 -20.47
CA LEU A 646 -18.91 -1.22 -21.01
C LEU A 646 -20.14 -1.43 -20.12
N LEU A 647 -20.36 -2.66 -19.66
CA LEU A 647 -21.43 -2.98 -18.73
C LEU A 647 -21.24 -2.30 -17.37
N ILE A 648 -20.02 -2.29 -16.83
CA ILE A 648 -19.70 -1.59 -15.58
C ILE A 648 -19.95 -0.08 -15.72
N ALA A 649 -19.48 0.53 -16.81
CA ALA A 649 -19.71 1.94 -17.08
C ALA A 649 -21.21 2.26 -17.21
N LEU A 650 -21.98 1.39 -17.88
CA LEU A 650 -23.42 1.52 -18.00
C LEU A 650 -24.13 1.36 -16.65
N ASP A 651 -23.74 0.38 -15.85
CA ASP A 651 -24.36 0.13 -14.54
C ASP A 651 -24.10 1.28 -13.58
N TRP A 652 -22.87 1.77 -13.51
CA TRP A 652 -22.53 2.95 -12.72
C TRP A 652 -23.36 4.17 -13.15
N LEU A 653 -23.41 4.46 -14.46
CA LEU A 653 -24.17 5.60 -14.98
C LEU A 653 -25.67 5.44 -14.73
N HIS A 654 -26.22 4.24 -14.90
CA HIS A 654 -27.65 3.97 -14.75
C HIS A 654 -28.09 4.05 -13.29
N GLU A 655 -27.29 3.52 -12.35
CA GLU A 655 -27.54 3.66 -10.92
C GLU A 655 -27.60 5.13 -10.49
N LYS A 656 -26.66 5.97 -10.96
CA LYS A 656 -26.68 7.41 -10.65
C LYS A 656 -27.94 8.09 -11.18
N VAL A 657 -28.38 7.74 -12.38
CA VAL A 657 -29.57 8.36 -12.99
C VAL A 657 -30.86 7.89 -12.32
N LYS A 658 -31.02 6.59 -12.05
CA LYS A 658 -32.23 6.01 -11.44
C LYS A 658 -32.57 6.55 -10.06
N LEU A 659 -31.60 7.01 -9.29
CA LEU A 659 -31.86 7.59 -7.96
C LEU A 659 -32.62 8.93 -8.01
N TYR A 660 -32.74 9.55 -9.19
CA TYR A 660 -33.23 10.92 -9.36
C TYR A 660 -34.35 11.05 -10.41
N ILE A 661 -34.88 9.93 -10.89
CA ILE A 661 -36.09 9.83 -11.73
C ILE A 661 -37.09 9.00 -10.95
#